data_AF-A0A7S2QCG5-F1
#
_entry.id   AF-A0A7S2QCG5-F1
#
_cell.length_a   1.000
_cell.length_b   1.000
_cell.length_c   1.000
_cell.angle_alpha   90.00
_cell.angle_beta   90.00
_cell.angle_gamma   90.00
#
_symmetry.space_group_name_H-M   'P 1'
#
loop_
_entity.id
_entity.type
_entity.pdbx_description
1 polymer ?
#
loop_
_entity_poly.entity_id
_entity_poly.type
_entity_poly.pdbx_seq_one_letter_code
_entity_poly.pdbx_strand_id
1 'polypeptide(L)'
;MATTATYLTSSIEVVEQIQKSTDVVLTMSGSTTDSALEHINKVASNMTGVEDIKAQVMDAIRTVVHHLMDKITPLINKFLELMRPALDKMQEWLTTFGGKIQAHLEEFGATMDKAQKMFDQVMAQASPAAGLNADVMVYNTFTLFDSDNSGEVQAGDLQEVSGIFGIPALSGDKPKQLVKKYDADGGGGLDEEEFANFVEDPAIPGIMAVVLRKYAKTLATIGGQVKAAKKRDEVAVATVNYLTLVCAKNHTRVEWIAQAFTNGSLPLKFTSSVLKELAQNQDNPNAMGSVDVGADVVGAMLELGPDHIVKMMKLVGSAAWWDSEGFDVDEMPSTLASLAGWLAASDTGKQVLEDGLGLDDGGSKDDLVSAAYRVGKEQSRKFSSDKAGGHAEDAAALYASQCAQVLRDRLLGGTAAAAAGRDEEGASAIKGGKMALPATLEFARWLSFNATSTSNLRNNEAAEYMGTTSSALQAFATEVNGMVSKTQNLLNLISTYASPHGVDRLVNQSLEFVKDATEDVVIVCEDYVDSRFAALECELNIGTCNATLASPDWVKHGIQDLNLELTGAFAFITDTLHDLKVVLPPALKNMKYARKEVTSLSHGLSSVMTVLGLKAPPLFAQLSEIVKTVWVAYYVLFFTLTVAMLLYGFWASGWFGGPQVHDDDGGYQAPTGVVGRLRAVRGACCACFSKCGDTALCFWSAIILMEILVLVLFLITIAVCILGGVKAFLAAGCSQVYILGDNTICTTAMVMLRTFLKTFDVGGVDVSDLCTTEKLMTCQVIKEEAMAGLLLAIFGAVVATLLSMQMVVEMAILHERAYYSRKSLALAKEK
;
A
#
# COMPACT_ATOMS: atom_id res chain seq x y z
N MET A 1 -5.53 5.49 -14.76
CA MET A 1 -5.49 6.40 -13.60
C MET A 1 -4.78 7.70 -13.92
N ALA A 2 -3.47 7.75 -14.21
CA ALA A 2 -2.78 9.03 -14.47
C ALA A 2 -3.38 9.83 -15.63
N THR A 3 -3.59 9.21 -16.79
CA THR A 3 -4.21 9.86 -17.95
C THR A 3 -5.65 10.30 -17.66
N THR A 4 -6.44 9.44 -16.99
CA THR A 4 -7.80 9.75 -16.53
C THR A 4 -7.84 10.97 -15.60
N ALA A 5 -6.85 11.08 -14.69
CA ALA A 5 -6.69 12.24 -13.81
C ALA A 5 -6.43 13.53 -14.59
N THR A 6 -5.57 13.47 -15.61
CA THR A 6 -5.31 14.62 -16.49
C THR A 6 -6.55 15.05 -17.26
N TYR A 7 -7.31 14.10 -17.81
CA TYR A 7 -8.57 14.40 -18.49
C TYR A 7 -9.56 15.05 -17.53
N LEU A 8 -9.75 14.49 -16.33
CA LEU A 8 -10.65 15.08 -15.32
C LEU A 8 -10.23 16.50 -14.93
N THR A 9 -8.94 16.74 -14.65
CA THR A 9 -8.45 18.10 -14.34
C THR A 9 -8.75 19.06 -15.49
N SER A 10 -8.46 18.66 -16.74
CA SER A 10 -8.71 19.51 -17.91
C SER A 10 -10.20 19.75 -18.13
N SER A 11 -11.05 18.76 -17.83
CA SER A 11 -12.50 18.92 -17.92
C SER A 11 -13.04 19.91 -16.90
N ILE A 12 -12.53 19.90 -15.66
CA ILE A 12 -12.93 20.88 -14.64
C ILE A 12 -12.61 22.31 -15.12
N GLU A 13 -11.42 22.54 -15.72
CA GLU A 13 -11.06 23.84 -16.30
C GLU A 13 -12.03 24.28 -17.40
N VAL A 14 -12.45 23.35 -18.28
CA VAL A 14 -13.40 23.66 -19.35
C VAL A 14 -14.80 23.93 -18.80
N VAL A 15 -15.24 23.24 -17.73
CA VAL A 15 -16.51 23.53 -17.05
C VAL A 15 -16.54 24.97 -16.54
N GLU A 16 -15.46 25.43 -15.90
CA GLU A 16 -15.37 26.83 -15.47
C GLU A 16 -15.41 27.82 -16.63
N GLN A 17 -14.74 27.49 -17.75
CA GLN A 17 -14.76 28.33 -18.96
C GLN A 17 -16.17 28.41 -19.57
N ILE A 18 -16.91 27.30 -19.60
CA ILE A 18 -18.29 27.25 -20.05
C ILE A 18 -19.15 28.16 -19.16
N GLN A 19 -19.09 27.98 -17.84
CA GLN A 19 -19.88 28.79 -16.89
C GLN A 19 -19.59 30.30 -17.03
N LYS A 20 -18.32 30.70 -17.11
CA LYS A 20 -17.94 32.10 -17.32
C LYS A 20 -18.40 32.63 -18.68
N SER A 21 -18.29 31.82 -19.73
CA SER A 21 -18.74 32.24 -21.08
C SER A 21 -20.25 32.39 -21.13
N THR A 22 -21.01 31.51 -20.47
CA THR A 22 -22.46 31.64 -20.32
C THR A 22 -22.84 32.96 -19.65
N ASP A 23 -22.17 33.31 -18.55
CA ASP A 23 -22.41 34.57 -17.84
C ASP A 23 -22.15 35.80 -18.73
N VAL A 24 -21.08 35.77 -19.53
CA VAL A 24 -20.77 36.83 -20.51
C VAL A 24 -21.82 36.90 -21.60
N VAL A 25 -22.26 35.77 -22.15
CA VAL A 25 -23.27 35.73 -23.21
C VAL A 25 -24.61 36.26 -22.74
N LEU A 26 -25.07 35.89 -21.54
CA LEU A 26 -26.33 36.41 -21.00
C LEU A 26 -26.23 37.91 -20.69
N THR A 27 -25.08 38.36 -20.16
CA THR A 27 -24.84 39.79 -19.89
C THR A 27 -24.82 40.61 -21.18
N MET A 28 -24.08 40.16 -22.19
CA MET A 28 -23.98 40.86 -23.48
C MET A 28 -25.32 40.88 -24.22
N SER A 29 -26.05 39.76 -24.22
CA SER A 29 -27.40 39.66 -24.80
C SER A 29 -28.35 40.66 -24.13
N GLY A 30 -28.41 40.67 -22.79
CA GLY A 30 -29.26 41.61 -22.06
C GLY A 30 -28.87 43.08 -22.28
N SER A 31 -27.58 43.40 -22.25
CA SER A 31 -27.11 44.77 -22.48
C SER A 31 -27.41 45.28 -23.90
N THR A 32 -27.34 44.38 -24.89
CA THR A 32 -27.68 44.70 -26.28
C THR A 32 -29.18 44.93 -26.42
N THR A 33 -30.01 44.10 -25.79
CA THR A 33 -31.47 44.26 -25.75
C THR A 33 -31.88 45.59 -25.11
N ASP A 34 -31.32 45.93 -23.93
CA ASP A 34 -31.60 47.20 -23.27
C ASP A 34 -31.11 48.41 -24.09
N SER A 35 -29.94 48.31 -24.74
CA SER A 35 -29.42 49.38 -25.62
C SER A 35 -30.31 49.59 -26.84
N ALA A 36 -30.78 48.51 -27.48
CA ALA A 36 -31.70 48.59 -28.61
C ALA A 36 -33.03 49.28 -28.21
N LEU A 37 -33.57 48.94 -27.04
CA LEU A 37 -34.78 49.55 -26.49
C LEU A 37 -34.59 51.05 -26.18
N GLU A 38 -33.43 51.45 -25.63
CA GLU A 38 -33.15 52.86 -25.32
C GLU A 38 -33.05 53.73 -26.59
N HIS A 39 -32.44 53.20 -27.65
CA HIS A 39 -32.38 53.86 -28.96
C HIS A 39 -33.79 54.07 -29.54
N ILE A 40 -34.71 53.14 -29.28
CA ILE A 40 -36.07 53.19 -29.80
C ILE A 40 -36.97 54.11 -29.01
N ASN A 41 -36.86 54.18 -27.68
CA ASN A 41 -37.56 55.19 -26.89
C ASN A 41 -37.27 56.63 -27.39
N LYS A 42 -36.07 56.87 -27.94
CA LYS A 42 -35.71 58.16 -28.54
C LYS A 42 -36.34 58.37 -29.93
N VAL A 43 -36.53 57.32 -30.71
CA VAL A 43 -37.05 57.35 -32.11
C VAL A 43 -38.57 57.23 -32.19
N ALA A 44 -39.20 56.48 -31.28
CA ALA A 44 -40.64 56.19 -31.24
C ALA A 44 -41.51 57.44 -31.01
N SER A 45 -40.95 58.51 -30.44
CA SER A 45 -41.62 59.81 -30.30
C SER A 45 -42.07 60.45 -31.64
N ASN A 46 -41.61 59.95 -32.79
CA ASN A 46 -41.82 60.56 -34.11
C ASN A 46 -42.43 59.66 -35.20
N MET A 47 -42.75 58.38 -34.96
CA MET A 47 -43.16 57.47 -36.05
C MET A 47 -44.42 56.64 -35.75
N THR A 48 -45.27 56.49 -36.77
CA THR A 48 -46.34 55.48 -36.85
C THR A 48 -45.73 54.19 -37.42
N GLY A 49 -45.57 53.15 -36.60
CA GLY A 49 -44.94 51.88 -37.04
C GLY A 49 -44.25 51.09 -35.92
N VAL A 50 -44.90 50.94 -34.77
CA VAL A 50 -44.32 50.27 -33.57
C VAL A 50 -44.02 48.78 -33.83
N GLU A 51 -44.88 48.09 -34.59
CA GLU A 51 -44.71 46.67 -34.93
C GLU A 51 -43.49 46.42 -35.83
N ASP A 52 -43.23 47.27 -36.83
CA ASP A 52 -42.07 47.14 -37.72
C ASP A 52 -40.75 47.36 -36.99
N ILE A 53 -40.74 48.30 -36.03
CA ILE A 53 -39.58 48.58 -35.19
C ILE A 53 -39.32 47.40 -34.24
N LYS A 54 -40.37 46.85 -33.63
CA LYS A 54 -40.28 45.64 -32.80
C LYS A 54 -39.68 44.46 -33.58
N ALA A 55 -40.12 44.24 -34.82
CA ALA A 55 -39.59 43.17 -35.67
C ALA A 55 -38.09 43.35 -35.98
N GLN A 56 -37.64 44.58 -36.27
CA GLN A 56 -36.22 44.89 -36.52
C GLN A 56 -35.34 44.69 -35.28
N VAL A 57 -35.85 45.04 -34.09
CA VAL A 57 -35.16 44.79 -32.81
C VAL A 57 -34.97 43.31 -32.58
N MET A 58 -36.05 42.54 -32.75
CA MET A 58 -36.01 41.10 -32.51
C MET A 58 -35.08 40.39 -33.49
N ASP A 59 -35.02 40.82 -34.75
CA ASP A 59 -34.07 40.28 -35.73
C ASP A 59 -32.60 40.57 -35.37
N ALA A 60 -32.33 41.80 -34.91
CA ALA A 60 -31.00 42.19 -34.43
C ALA A 60 -30.59 41.44 -33.15
N ILE A 61 -31.51 41.30 -32.19
CA ILE A 61 -31.29 40.52 -30.96
C ILE A 61 -31.01 39.05 -31.31
N ARG A 62 -31.84 38.43 -32.16
CA ARG A 62 -31.62 37.03 -32.61
C ARG A 62 -30.23 36.86 -33.22
N THR A 63 -29.83 37.76 -34.11
CA THR A 63 -28.49 37.72 -34.74
C THR A 63 -27.36 37.79 -33.72
N VAL A 64 -27.47 38.69 -32.74
CA VAL A 64 -26.44 38.85 -31.69
C VAL A 64 -26.41 37.66 -30.75
N VAL A 65 -27.57 37.17 -30.29
CA VAL A 65 -27.66 36.00 -29.41
C VAL A 65 -27.08 34.76 -30.10
N HIS A 66 -27.42 34.51 -31.37
CA HIS A 66 -26.83 33.42 -32.15
C HIS A 66 -25.31 33.53 -32.22
N HIS A 67 -24.77 34.72 -32.57
CA HIS A 67 -23.32 34.91 -32.66
C HIS A 67 -22.60 34.73 -31.31
N LEU A 68 -23.24 35.10 -30.21
CA LEU A 68 -22.71 34.93 -28.86
C LEU A 68 -22.77 33.47 -28.40
N MET A 69 -23.87 32.77 -28.65
CA MET A 69 -24.05 31.35 -28.32
C MET A 69 -23.13 30.43 -29.12
N ASP A 70 -22.81 30.78 -30.38
CA ASP A 70 -21.84 30.06 -31.21
C ASP A 70 -20.44 29.95 -30.57
N LYS A 71 -20.10 30.85 -29.63
CA LYS A 71 -18.82 30.80 -28.90
C LYS A 71 -18.81 29.77 -27.77
N ILE A 72 -19.98 29.34 -27.28
CA ILE A 72 -20.10 28.34 -26.20
C ILE A 72 -20.04 26.91 -26.78
N THR A 73 -20.64 26.69 -27.95
CA THR A 73 -20.63 25.40 -28.67
C THR A 73 -19.26 24.71 -28.73
N PRO A 74 -18.14 25.35 -29.13
CA PRO A 74 -16.83 24.71 -29.15
C PRO A 74 -16.31 24.33 -27.76
N LEU A 75 -16.69 25.06 -26.70
CA LEU A 75 -16.30 24.74 -25.32
C LEU A 75 -17.04 23.49 -24.82
N ILE A 76 -18.33 23.36 -25.13
CA ILE A 76 -19.13 22.17 -24.82
C ILE A 76 -18.57 20.93 -25.53
N ASN A 77 -18.26 21.05 -26.83
CA ASN A 77 -17.66 19.96 -27.59
C ASN A 77 -16.29 19.55 -27.00
N LYS A 78 -15.44 20.52 -26.68
CA LYS A 78 -14.15 20.27 -26.02
C LYS A 78 -14.31 19.59 -24.66
N PHE A 79 -15.32 19.97 -23.87
CA PHE A 79 -15.63 19.32 -22.61
C PHE A 79 -15.98 17.84 -22.82
N LEU A 80 -16.83 17.52 -23.80
CA LEU A 80 -17.19 16.14 -24.12
C LEU A 80 -15.99 15.32 -24.61
N GLU A 81 -15.13 15.91 -25.45
CA GLU A 81 -13.90 15.28 -25.94
C GLU A 81 -12.95 14.88 -24.80
N LEU A 82 -12.90 15.68 -23.72
CA LEU A 82 -12.06 15.41 -22.54
C LEU A 82 -12.74 14.47 -21.56
N MET A 83 -14.06 14.62 -21.32
CA MET A 83 -14.80 13.83 -20.35
C MET A 83 -15.10 12.40 -20.81
N ARG A 84 -15.48 12.20 -22.07
CA ARG A 84 -15.84 10.88 -22.61
C ARG A 84 -14.76 9.82 -22.36
N PRO A 85 -13.47 10.01 -22.74
CA PRO A 85 -12.44 9.00 -22.49
C PRO A 85 -12.20 8.75 -21.00
N ALA A 86 -12.42 9.76 -20.14
CA ALA A 86 -12.30 9.59 -18.70
C ALA A 86 -13.43 8.73 -18.14
N LEU A 87 -14.68 9.01 -18.53
CA LEU A 87 -15.87 8.27 -18.12
C LEU A 87 -15.85 6.84 -18.64
N ASP A 88 -15.46 6.61 -19.91
CA ASP A 88 -15.32 5.27 -20.49
C ASP A 88 -14.33 4.41 -19.70
N LYS A 89 -13.19 4.99 -19.27
CA LYS A 89 -12.22 4.29 -18.42
C LYS A 89 -12.73 4.04 -17.01
N MET A 90 -13.52 4.95 -16.45
CA MET A 90 -14.12 4.73 -15.14
C MET A 90 -15.23 3.67 -15.21
N GLN A 91 -15.95 3.57 -16.32
CA GLN A 91 -16.90 2.49 -16.60
C GLN A 91 -16.19 1.13 -16.73
N GLU A 92 -15.05 1.06 -17.42
CA GLU A 92 -14.19 -0.14 -17.46
C GLU A 92 -13.76 -0.53 -16.04
N TRP A 93 -13.39 0.42 -15.17
CA TRP A 93 -13.07 0.11 -13.79
C TRP A 93 -14.28 -0.31 -12.96
N LEU A 94 -15.46 0.25 -13.20
CA LEU A 94 -16.69 -0.11 -12.48
C LEU A 94 -17.11 -1.56 -12.78
N THR A 95 -16.87 -2.00 -14.01
CA THR A 95 -17.08 -3.39 -14.43
C THR A 95 -15.95 -4.32 -13.97
N THR A 96 -14.70 -3.85 -13.98
CA THR A 96 -13.54 -4.63 -13.55
C THR A 96 -13.52 -4.76 -12.03
N PHE A 97 -13.41 -3.68 -11.27
CA PHE A 97 -13.25 -3.63 -9.81
C PHE A 97 -14.56 -3.76 -9.00
N GLY A 98 -15.63 -4.29 -9.59
CA GLY A 98 -16.88 -4.54 -8.85
C GLY A 98 -16.73 -5.61 -7.75
N GLY A 99 -17.82 -5.92 -7.05
CA GLY A 99 -17.81 -6.77 -5.85
C GLY A 99 -17.22 -8.19 -6.02
N LYS A 100 -17.14 -8.72 -7.24
CA LYS A 100 -16.50 -10.01 -7.52
C LYS A 100 -14.97 -9.97 -7.36
N ILE A 101 -14.31 -8.86 -7.72
CA ILE A 101 -12.86 -8.74 -7.58
C ILE A 101 -12.44 -8.63 -6.11
N GLN A 102 -13.24 -7.97 -5.28
CA GLN A 102 -12.98 -7.88 -3.85
C GLN A 102 -12.85 -9.27 -3.20
N ALA A 103 -13.83 -10.14 -3.42
CA ALA A 103 -13.84 -11.48 -2.84
C ALA A 103 -12.60 -12.29 -3.25
N HIS A 104 -12.19 -12.19 -4.51
CA HIS A 104 -11.01 -12.90 -5.01
C HIS A 104 -9.67 -12.29 -4.55
N LEU A 105 -9.59 -10.97 -4.38
CA LEU A 105 -8.39 -10.33 -3.83
C LEU A 105 -8.21 -10.66 -2.34
N GLU A 106 -9.31 -10.67 -1.58
CA GLU A 106 -9.30 -11.13 -0.18
C GLU A 106 -8.91 -12.62 -0.09
N GLU A 107 -9.43 -13.47 -0.97
CA GLU A 107 -9.09 -14.90 -1.06
C GLU A 107 -7.62 -15.14 -1.48
N PHE A 108 -7.12 -14.37 -2.45
CA PHE A 108 -5.72 -14.40 -2.86
C PHE A 108 -4.81 -13.99 -1.69
N GLY A 109 -5.13 -12.90 -1.00
CA GLY A 109 -4.43 -12.46 0.21
C GLY A 109 -4.42 -13.55 1.29
N ALA A 110 -5.55 -14.22 1.54
CA ALA A 110 -5.65 -15.32 2.49
C ALA A 110 -4.83 -16.55 2.07
N THR A 111 -4.74 -16.85 0.78
CA THR A 111 -3.92 -17.93 0.24
C THR A 111 -2.44 -17.63 0.41
N MET A 112 -2.01 -16.40 0.11
CA MET A 112 -0.63 -15.96 0.30
C MET A 112 -0.23 -16.03 1.78
N ASP A 113 -1.09 -15.62 2.71
CA ASP A 113 -0.85 -15.73 4.16
C ASP A 113 -0.65 -17.19 4.59
N LYS A 114 -1.45 -18.13 4.06
CA LYS A 114 -1.26 -19.57 4.31
C LYS A 114 0.05 -20.09 3.75
N ALA A 115 0.40 -19.75 2.52
CA ALA A 115 1.66 -20.17 1.88
C ALA A 115 2.88 -19.65 2.65
N GLN A 116 2.80 -18.40 3.12
CA GLN A 116 3.81 -17.78 3.96
C GLN A 116 3.98 -18.53 5.29
N LYS A 117 2.89 -18.81 6.01
CA LYS A 117 2.95 -19.54 7.29
C LYS A 117 3.59 -20.93 7.14
N MET A 118 3.33 -21.60 6.02
CA MET A 118 3.98 -22.88 5.69
C MET A 118 5.48 -22.70 5.46
N PHE A 119 5.88 -21.66 4.72
CA PHE A 119 7.29 -21.34 4.51
C PHE A 119 8.00 -21.01 5.83
N ASP A 120 7.38 -20.20 6.69
CA ASP A 120 7.90 -19.82 8.01
C ASP A 120 8.13 -21.06 8.90
N GLN A 121 7.18 -22.00 8.88
CA GLN A 121 7.29 -23.25 9.64
C GLN A 121 8.45 -24.13 9.15
N VAL A 122 8.67 -24.19 7.84
CA VAL A 122 9.81 -24.93 7.26
C VAL A 122 11.12 -24.25 7.60
N MET A 123 11.18 -22.92 7.47
CA MET A 123 12.37 -22.13 7.73
C MET A 123 12.81 -22.17 9.20
N ALA A 124 11.85 -22.09 10.13
CA ALA A 124 12.11 -22.22 11.56
C ALA A 124 12.71 -23.59 11.94
N GLN A 125 12.43 -24.64 11.16
CA GLN A 125 12.97 -25.98 11.35
C GLN A 125 14.31 -26.19 10.62
N ALA A 126 14.65 -25.33 9.66
CA ALA A 126 15.74 -25.54 8.71
C ALA A 126 17.00 -24.71 8.97
N SER A 127 16.92 -23.62 9.73
CA SER A 127 18.04 -22.68 9.91
C SER A 127 18.77 -22.90 11.25
N PRO A 128 20.01 -23.42 11.23
CA PRO A 128 20.96 -23.27 12.35
C PRO A 128 21.57 -21.86 12.40
N ALA A 129 21.25 -20.99 11.44
CA ALA A 129 21.89 -19.68 11.21
C ALA A 129 21.08 -18.49 11.76
N ALA A 130 19.98 -18.75 12.48
CA ALA A 130 19.27 -17.69 13.20
C ALA A 130 20.24 -17.03 14.20
N GLY A 131 20.45 -15.73 14.08
CA GLY A 131 21.37 -14.96 14.93
C GLY A 131 22.73 -14.58 14.30
N LEU A 132 23.02 -14.91 13.03
CA LEU A 132 24.15 -14.26 12.33
C LEU A 132 23.89 -12.75 12.19
N ASN A 133 24.91 -11.91 12.43
CA ASN A 133 24.85 -10.45 12.38
C ASN A 133 23.91 -9.80 13.42
N ALA A 134 23.75 -10.41 14.60
CA ALA A 134 22.95 -9.88 15.70
C ALA A 134 23.40 -8.47 16.15
N ASP A 135 24.71 -8.23 16.18
CA ASP A 135 25.34 -6.93 16.42
C ASP A 135 24.91 -5.86 15.41
N VAL A 136 24.92 -6.19 14.11
CA VAL A 136 24.45 -5.30 13.04
C VAL A 136 22.95 -5.04 13.17
N MET A 137 22.17 -6.03 13.60
CA MET A 137 20.74 -5.87 13.84
C MET A 137 20.45 -4.95 15.02
N VAL A 138 21.14 -5.14 16.14
CA VAL A 138 21.02 -4.27 17.32
C VAL A 138 21.34 -2.83 16.93
N TYR A 139 22.50 -2.58 16.32
CA TYR A 139 22.89 -1.23 15.88
C TYR A 139 21.84 -0.56 14.97
N ASN A 140 21.32 -1.31 13.99
CA ASN A 140 20.39 -0.76 13.00
C ASN A 140 18.95 -0.64 13.47
N THR A 141 18.59 -1.27 14.59
CA THR A 141 17.24 -1.24 15.14
C THR A 141 17.15 -0.44 16.43
N PHE A 142 18.21 -0.37 17.25
CA PHE A 142 18.26 0.47 18.44
C PHE A 142 17.80 1.90 18.12
N THR A 143 18.39 2.51 17.09
CA THR A 143 18.01 3.84 16.58
C THR A 143 16.60 3.95 15.97
N LEU A 144 15.95 2.83 15.65
CA LEU A 144 14.54 2.82 15.24
C LEU A 144 13.60 2.70 16.45
N PHE A 145 14.13 2.25 17.58
CA PHE A 145 13.42 2.10 18.84
C PHE A 145 13.60 3.29 19.77
N ASP A 146 14.73 3.97 19.71
CA ASP A 146 15.02 5.25 20.36
C ASP A 146 14.50 6.39 19.48
N SER A 147 13.18 6.64 19.53
CA SER A 147 12.53 7.62 18.66
C SER A 147 12.93 9.06 18.97
N ASP A 148 13.20 9.39 20.23
CA ASP A 148 13.62 10.72 20.64
C ASP A 148 15.14 10.94 20.60
N ASN A 149 15.90 9.90 20.23
CA ASN A 149 17.36 9.89 20.16
C ASN A 149 18.00 10.35 21.49
N SER A 150 17.38 9.97 22.60
CA SER A 150 17.88 10.22 23.95
C SER A 150 19.11 9.39 24.28
N GLY A 151 19.38 8.33 23.49
CA GLY A 151 20.43 7.36 23.73
C GLY A 151 19.96 6.17 24.58
N GLU A 152 18.69 6.15 24.99
CA GLU A 152 18.06 5.10 25.78
C GLU A 152 16.64 4.83 25.27
N VAL A 153 16.21 3.57 25.16
CA VAL A 153 14.85 3.24 24.70
C VAL A 153 13.87 3.23 25.88
N GLN A 154 12.97 4.21 25.94
CA GLN A 154 11.99 4.33 27.01
C GLN A 154 10.67 3.66 26.66
N ALA A 155 9.78 3.53 27.65
CA ALA A 155 8.47 2.94 27.45
C ALA A 155 7.58 3.77 26.50
N GLY A 156 7.81 5.09 26.42
CA GLY A 156 7.17 5.99 25.46
C GLY A 156 7.57 5.65 24.02
N ASP A 157 8.86 5.46 23.78
CA ASP A 157 9.38 5.14 22.45
C ASP A 157 8.85 3.81 21.93
N LEU A 158 8.80 2.79 22.78
CA LEU A 158 8.21 1.50 22.43
C LEU A 158 6.73 1.60 22.03
N GLN A 159 5.95 2.47 22.70
CA GLN A 159 4.56 2.73 22.34
C GLN A 159 4.45 3.51 21.03
N GLU A 160 5.37 4.44 20.78
CA GLU A 160 5.44 5.19 19.54
C GLU A 160 5.79 4.29 18.36
N VAL A 161 6.84 3.47 18.47
CA VAL A 161 7.23 2.44 17.50
C VAL A 161 6.07 1.49 17.21
N SER A 162 5.30 1.12 18.24
CA SER A 162 4.07 0.35 18.09
C SER A 162 3.04 1.07 17.20
N GLY A 163 2.84 2.36 17.39
CA GLY A 163 1.96 3.21 16.58
C GLY A 163 2.44 3.39 15.15
N ILE A 164 3.71 3.80 14.96
CA ILE A 164 4.32 4.08 13.66
C ILE A 164 4.32 2.83 12.77
N PHE A 165 4.76 1.69 13.31
CA PHE A 165 4.95 0.48 12.53
C PHE A 165 3.80 -0.53 12.66
N GLY A 166 2.78 -0.21 13.47
CA GLY A 166 1.59 -1.02 13.69
C GLY A 166 1.94 -2.37 14.30
N ILE A 167 2.65 -2.37 15.44
CA ILE A 167 3.15 -3.58 16.12
C ILE A 167 2.35 -3.83 17.40
N PRO A 168 1.31 -4.68 17.38
CA PRO A 168 0.42 -4.88 18.53
C PRO A 168 1.13 -5.44 19.77
N ALA A 169 2.27 -6.11 19.55
CA ALA A 169 3.07 -6.68 20.62
C ALA A 169 3.66 -5.62 21.58
N LEU A 170 3.81 -4.38 21.09
CA LEU A 170 4.34 -3.23 21.82
C LEU A 170 3.25 -2.20 22.17
N SER A 171 1.97 -2.57 22.11
CA SER A 171 0.85 -1.67 22.46
C SER A 171 0.44 -1.79 23.94
N GLY A 172 -0.17 -0.73 24.47
CA GLY A 172 -0.75 -0.73 25.82
C GLY A 172 0.30 -0.66 26.93
N ASP A 173 0.09 -1.37 28.04
CA ASP A 173 0.99 -1.33 29.21
C ASP A 173 2.21 -2.27 29.12
N LYS A 174 2.27 -3.11 28.08
CA LYS A 174 3.39 -4.06 27.88
C LYS A 174 4.76 -3.40 27.79
N PRO A 175 4.96 -2.31 27.02
CA PRO A 175 6.21 -1.55 27.01
C PRO A 175 6.76 -1.19 28.38
N LYS A 176 5.92 -0.68 29.28
CA LYS A 176 6.33 -0.30 30.64
C LYS A 176 6.79 -1.49 31.47
N GLN A 177 6.15 -2.65 31.27
CA GLN A 177 6.54 -3.89 31.94
C GLN A 177 7.85 -4.45 31.39
N LEU A 178 8.08 -4.31 30.09
CA LEU A 178 9.29 -4.79 29.42
C LEU A 178 10.50 -3.90 29.76
N VAL A 179 10.37 -2.57 29.69
CA VAL A 179 11.45 -1.65 30.10
C VAL A 179 11.84 -1.92 31.55
N LYS A 180 10.88 -1.93 32.48
CA LYS A 180 11.13 -2.23 33.90
C LYS A 180 11.79 -3.60 34.16
N LYS A 181 11.64 -4.56 33.23
CA LYS A 181 12.22 -5.90 33.37
C LYS A 181 13.69 -5.93 32.98
N TYR A 182 14.10 -5.10 32.01
CA TYR A 182 15.44 -5.13 31.41
C TYR A 182 16.31 -3.93 31.78
N ASP A 183 15.71 -2.86 32.30
CA ASP A 183 16.36 -1.72 32.94
C ASP A 183 17.03 -2.18 34.26
N ALA A 184 18.30 -2.55 34.15
CA ALA A 184 19.10 -3.12 35.21
C ALA A 184 19.78 -2.04 36.05
N ASP A 185 20.09 -0.89 35.44
CA ASP A 185 20.71 0.24 36.12
C ASP A 185 19.70 1.17 36.83
N GLY A 186 18.40 1.04 36.50
CA GLY A 186 17.31 1.81 37.08
C GLY A 186 17.18 3.23 36.51
N GLY A 187 17.75 3.48 35.33
CA GLY A 187 17.72 4.76 34.63
C GLY A 187 16.34 5.15 34.11
N GLY A 188 15.43 4.18 33.95
CA GLY A 188 14.09 4.40 33.42
C GLY A 188 13.98 4.28 31.89
N GLY A 189 15.09 4.00 31.21
CA GLY A 189 15.21 3.66 29.80
C GLY A 189 15.99 2.36 29.61
N LEU A 190 16.25 1.95 28.37
CA LEU A 190 17.10 0.80 28.05
C LEU A 190 18.31 1.28 27.24
N ASP A 191 19.51 1.11 27.76
CA ASP A 191 20.73 1.37 26.99
C ASP A 191 20.96 0.32 25.88
N GLU A 192 22.02 0.47 25.06
CA GLU A 192 22.28 -0.45 23.93
C GLU A 192 22.53 -1.90 24.38
N GLU A 193 23.09 -2.12 25.58
CA GLU A 193 23.36 -3.45 26.14
C GLU A 193 22.09 -4.09 26.74
N GLU A 194 21.29 -3.30 27.45
CA GLU A 194 19.99 -3.71 28.01
C GLU A 194 18.98 -3.98 26.90
N PHE A 195 18.99 -3.17 25.84
CA PHE A 195 18.17 -3.36 24.66
C PHE A 195 18.46 -4.69 23.97
N ALA A 196 19.73 -5.10 23.87
CA ALA A 196 20.11 -6.40 23.31
C ALA A 196 19.48 -7.58 24.06
N ASN A 197 19.29 -7.46 25.38
CA ASN A 197 18.60 -8.47 26.19
C ASN A 197 17.07 -8.38 26.05
N PHE A 198 16.53 -7.17 25.94
CA PHE A 198 15.10 -6.92 25.74
C PHE A 198 14.59 -7.52 24.43
N VAL A 199 15.32 -7.35 23.33
CA VAL A 199 14.90 -7.80 21.99
C VAL A 199 14.87 -9.32 21.82
N GLU A 200 15.45 -10.06 22.76
CA GLU A 200 15.40 -11.52 22.84
C GLU A 200 14.27 -12.03 23.74
N ASP A 201 13.44 -11.15 24.32
CA ASP A 201 12.35 -11.56 25.20
C ASP A 201 11.35 -12.51 24.48
N PRO A 202 11.03 -13.68 25.06
CA PRO A 202 10.10 -14.65 24.48
C PRO A 202 8.68 -14.10 24.18
N ALA A 203 8.27 -13.02 24.84
CA ALA A 203 6.98 -12.36 24.63
C ALA A 203 6.94 -11.50 23.35
N ILE A 204 8.10 -11.13 22.80
CA ILE A 204 8.26 -10.32 21.59
C ILE A 204 9.29 -10.94 20.61
N PRO A 205 9.07 -12.19 20.16
CA PRO A 205 10.07 -12.90 19.37
C PRO A 205 10.37 -12.21 18.04
N GLY A 206 11.67 -12.00 17.76
CA GLY A 206 12.16 -11.45 16.49
C GLY A 206 11.82 -9.98 16.26
N ILE A 207 11.54 -9.22 17.32
CA ILE A 207 11.03 -7.85 17.23
C ILE A 207 11.91 -6.92 16.38
N MET A 208 13.24 -7.04 16.47
CA MET A 208 14.19 -6.26 15.67
C MET A 208 13.93 -6.43 14.17
N ALA A 209 13.81 -7.66 13.71
CA ALA A 209 13.60 -7.92 12.29
C ALA A 209 12.15 -7.62 11.85
N VAL A 210 11.17 -7.62 12.76
CA VAL A 210 9.82 -7.12 12.47
C VAL A 210 9.84 -5.60 12.22
N VAL A 211 10.42 -4.84 13.14
CA VAL A 211 10.55 -3.37 13.02
C VAL A 211 11.37 -2.99 11.79
N LEU A 212 12.54 -3.61 11.60
CA LEU A 212 13.44 -3.28 10.49
C LEU A 212 12.79 -3.53 9.12
N ARG A 213 11.98 -4.58 8.98
CA ARG A 213 11.23 -4.85 7.74
C ARG A 213 10.08 -3.87 7.53
N LYS A 214 9.38 -3.48 8.61
CA LYS A 214 8.34 -2.45 8.52
C LYS A 214 8.93 -1.13 8.05
N TYR A 215 10.05 -0.71 8.65
CA TYR A 215 10.84 0.42 8.20
C TYR A 215 11.24 0.31 6.72
N ALA A 216 11.86 -0.81 6.33
CA ALA A 216 12.29 -1.06 4.96
C ALA A 216 11.11 -1.00 3.97
N LYS A 217 9.97 -1.58 4.32
CA LYS A 217 8.76 -1.55 3.51
C LYS A 217 8.27 -0.11 3.31
N THR A 218 8.11 0.63 4.39
CA THR A 218 7.65 2.02 4.33
C THR A 218 8.59 2.87 3.47
N LEU A 219 9.91 2.62 3.56
CA LEU A 219 10.91 3.29 2.75
C LEU A 219 10.79 2.96 1.25
N ALA A 220 10.54 1.70 0.89
CA ALA A 220 10.27 1.31 -0.49
C ALA A 220 8.98 1.94 -1.05
N THR A 221 7.92 1.98 -0.23
CA THR A 221 6.65 2.64 -0.57
C THR A 221 6.87 4.12 -0.88
N ILE A 222 7.59 4.83 -0.02
CA ILE A 222 7.95 6.23 -0.24
C ILE A 222 8.82 6.37 -1.50
N GLY A 223 9.83 5.50 -1.68
CA GLY A 223 10.68 5.50 -2.88
C GLY A 223 9.89 5.36 -4.18
N GLY A 224 8.83 4.54 -4.19
CA GLY A 224 7.90 4.43 -5.31
C GLY A 224 7.07 5.69 -5.53
N GLN A 225 6.56 6.30 -4.45
CA GLN A 225 5.79 7.55 -4.51
C GLN A 225 6.62 8.69 -5.08
N VAL A 226 7.85 8.86 -4.59
CA VAL A 226 8.78 9.88 -5.07
C VAL A 226 9.07 9.68 -6.57
N LYS A 227 9.25 8.43 -7.04
CA LYS A 227 9.46 8.12 -8.47
C LYS A 227 8.25 8.45 -9.34
N ALA A 228 7.06 8.14 -8.84
CA ALA A 228 5.80 8.29 -9.55
C ALA A 228 5.32 9.75 -9.60
N ALA A 229 5.71 10.57 -8.62
CA ALA A 229 5.39 11.99 -8.53
C ALA A 229 5.93 12.75 -9.74
N LYS A 230 5.11 13.66 -10.27
CA LYS A 230 5.46 14.52 -11.42
C LYS A 230 5.14 15.99 -11.17
N LYS A 231 4.19 16.26 -10.26
CA LYS A 231 3.82 17.60 -9.83
C LYS A 231 4.66 18.01 -8.61
N ARG A 232 4.89 19.31 -8.44
CA ARG A 232 5.82 19.83 -7.42
C ARG A 232 5.35 19.57 -5.99
N ASP A 233 4.05 19.73 -5.74
CA ASP A 233 3.36 19.39 -4.50
C ASP A 233 3.48 17.89 -4.19
N GLU A 234 3.24 17.02 -5.16
CA GLU A 234 3.38 15.56 -5.00
C GLU A 234 4.81 15.16 -4.62
N VAL A 235 5.81 15.78 -5.25
CA VAL A 235 7.23 15.53 -4.92
C VAL A 235 7.55 16.08 -3.53
N ALA A 236 7.02 17.24 -3.14
CA ALA A 236 7.25 17.82 -1.82
C ALA A 236 6.69 16.92 -0.70
N VAL A 237 5.43 16.49 -0.82
CA VAL A 237 4.79 15.53 0.12
C VAL A 237 5.60 14.24 0.21
N ALA A 238 6.02 13.67 -0.91
CA ALA A 238 6.79 12.43 -0.91
C ALA A 238 8.19 12.61 -0.30
N THR A 239 8.79 13.80 -0.46
CA THR A 239 10.08 14.17 0.15
C THR A 239 9.93 14.34 1.67
N VAL A 240 8.86 14.97 2.14
CA VAL A 240 8.58 15.09 3.58
C VAL A 240 8.33 13.72 4.20
N ASN A 241 7.54 12.85 3.57
CA ASN A 241 7.35 11.48 4.06
C ASN A 241 8.69 10.71 4.16
N TYR A 242 9.59 10.90 3.18
CA TYR A 242 10.93 10.33 3.22
C TYR A 242 11.74 10.88 4.39
N LEU A 243 11.73 12.19 4.59
CA LEU A 243 12.40 12.86 5.70
C LEU A 243 11.85 12.36 7.04
N THR A 244 10.54 12.36 7.24
CA THR A 244 9.92 11.87 8.48
C THR A 244 10.39 10.46 8.82
N LEU A 245 10.42 9.55 7.85
CA LEU A 245 10.88 8.18 8.09
C LEU A 245 12.40 8.08 8.32
N VAL A 246 13.22 8.83 7.58
CA VAL A 246 14.69 8.70 7.66
C VAL A 246 15.27 9.46 8.86
N CYS A 247 14.70 10.62 9.20
CA CYS A 247 15.12 11.41 10.36
C CYS A 247 14.80 10.68 11.66
N ALA A 248 13.65 9.97 11.74
CA ALA A 248 13.31 9.09 12.86
C ALA A 248 14.30 7.94 13.11
N LYS A 249 15.25 7.69 12.19
CA LYS A 249 16.32 6.70 12.38
C LYS A 249 17.66 7.34 12.75
N ASN A 250 17.98 8.53 12.26
CA ASN A 250 19.28 9.14 12.48
C ASN A 250 19.27 10.63 12.09
N HIS A 251 19.23 11.52 13.07
CA HIS A 251 19.26 12.98 12.87
C HIS A 251 20.52 13.47 12.11
N THR A 252 21.61 12.70 12.08
CA THR A 252 22.83 13.06 11.33
C THR A 252 22.68 12.95 9.80
N ARG A 253 21.65 12.27 9.30
CA ARG A 253 21.39 12.12 7.85
C ARG A 253 20.62 13.28 7.23
N VAL A 254 20.35 14.33 7.99
CA VAL A 254 19.58 15.49 7.54
C VAL A 254 20.44 16.52 6.82
N GLU A 255 21.73 16.58 7.14
CA GLU A 255 22.65 17.62 6.69
C GLU A 255 22.75 17.72 5.16
N TRP A 256 22.90 16.60 4.44
CA TRP A 256 23.03 16.63 2.99
C TRP A 256 21.71 17.00 2.28
N ILE A 257 20.55 16.69 2.86
CA ILE A 257 19.24 17.12 2.33
C ILE A 257 19.05 18.61 2.58
N ALA A 258 19.33 19.04 3.81
CA ALA A 258 19.29 20.45 4.20
C ALA A 258 20.21 21.28 3.29
N GLN A 259 21.42 20.78 3.00
CA GLN A 259 22.34 21.41 2.05
C GLN A 259 21.74 21.50 0.64
N ALA A 260 21.10 20.45 0.14
CA ALA A 260 20.44 20.50 -1.17
C ALA A 260 19.30 21.53 -1.21
N PHE A 261 18.58 21.74 -0.11
CA PHE A 261 17.53 22.75 0.00
C PHE A 261 18.05 24.19 0.09
N THR A 262 19.25 24.41 0.62
CA THR A 262 19.78 25.76 0.87
C THR A 262 20.84 26.21 -0.13
N ASN A 263 21.55 25.29 -0.80
CA ASN A 263 22.63 25.61 -1.74
C ASN A 263 22.17 26.12 -3.12
N GLY A 264 20.86 26.17 -3.38
CA GLY A 264 20.30 26.64 -4.66
C GLY A 264 20.31 25.63 -5.80
N SER A 265 20.73 24.38 -5.56
CA SER A 265 20.63 23.28 -6.53
C SER A 265 19.18 22.92 -6.86
N LEU A 266 18.27 23.19 -5.93
CA LEU A 266 16.84 22.96 -6.07
C LEU A 266 16.06 24.27 -6.26
N PRO A 267 14.97 24.26 -7.05
CA PRO A 267 14.17 25.47 -7.26
C PRO A 267 13.54 25.99 -5.96
N LEU A 268 13.61 27.30 -5.73
CA LEU A 268 13.05 27.95 -4.53
C LEU A 268 11.57 27.60 -4.28
N LYS A 269 10.75 27.57 -5.33
CA LYS A 269 9.32 27.20 -5.19
C LYS A 269 9.13 25.76 -4.71
N PHE A 270 10.05 24.86 -5.01
CA PHE A 270 10.01 23.48 -4.53
C PHE A 270 10.45 23.40 -3.07
N THR A 271 11.56 24.03 -2.70
CA THR A 271 12.07 24.03 -1.32
C THR A 271 11.10 24.74 -0.36
N SER A 272 10.45 25.82 -0.78
CA SER A 272 9.33 26.43 -0.04
C SER A 272 8.11 25.52 0.10
N SER A 273 7.79 24.71 -0.92
CA SER A 273 6.72 23.70 -0.80
C SER A 273 7.11 22.61 0.20
N VAL A 274 8.36 22.16 0.24
CA VAL A 274 8.83 21.21 1.26
C VAL A 274 8.75 21.80 2.67
N LEU A 275 9.16 23.07 2.84
CA LEU A 275 9.07 23.77 4.12
C LEU A 275 7.62 23.88 4.61
N LYS A 276 6.69 24.21 3.71
CA LYS A 276 5.25 24.24 3.97
C LYS A 276 4.73 22.87 4.41
N GLU A 277 5.06 21.82 3.68
CA GLU A 277 4.64 20.44 4.01
C GLU A 277 5.23 19.94 5.34
N LEU A 278 6.46 20.33 5.70
CA LEU A 278 7.05 20.00 7.01
C LEU A 278 6.23 20.60 8.15
N ALA A 279 5.87 21.89 8.06
CA ALA A 279 5.06 22.57 9.06
C ALA A 279 3.64 21.99 9.16
N GLN A 280 3.01 21.66 8.03
CA GLN A 280 1.68 21.05 8.03
C GLN A 280 1.66 19.62 8.58
N ASN A 281 2.78 18.89 8.45
CA ASN A 281 2.86 17.52 8.94
C ASN A 281 3.03 17.43 10.48
N GLN A 282 3.37 18.53 11.16
CA GLN A 282 3.52 18.59 12.62
C GLN A 282 2.19 18.31 13.35
N ASP A 283 1.08 18.85 12.86
CA ASP A 283 -0.26 18.70 13.46
C ASP A 283 -1.06 17.51 12.88
N ASN A 284 -0.45 16.69 12.02
CA ASN A 284 -1.14 15.60 11.34
C ASN A 284 -1.24 14.37 12.26
N PRO A 285 -2.45 13.97 12.70
CA PRO A 285 -2.63 12.80 13.58
C PRO A 285 -2.29 11.46 12.90
N ASN A 286 -2.05 11.47 11.57
CA ASN A 286 -1.61 10.32 10.79
C ASN A 286 -0.12 10.41 10.37
N ALA A 287 0.64 11.40 10.86
CA ALA A 287 2.08 11.46 10.64
C ALA A 287 2.78 10.25 11.27
N MET A 288 3.86 9.77 10.64
CA MET A 288 4.69 8.71 11.19
C MET A 288 5.55 9.28 12.33
N GLY A 289 5.00 9.32 13.53
CA GLY A 289 5.74 9.62 14.76
C GLY A 289 5.33 10.91 15.45
N SER A 290 5.74 11.03 16.71
CA SER A 290 5.60 12.20 17.59
C SER A 290 6.79 13.16 17.49
N VAL A 291 7.88 12.73 16.84
CA VAL A 291 9.11 13.50 16.65
C VAL A 291 8.90 14.65 15.67
N ASP A 292 9.22 15.87 16.12
CA ASP A 292 9.16 17.09 15.32
C ASP A 292 10.35 17.18 14.34
N VAL A 293 10.31 16.35 13.30
CA VAL A 293 11.32 16.30 12.23
C VAL A 293 11.48 17.66 11.52
N GLY A 294 10.44 18.48 11.55
CA GLY A 294 10.48 19.83 10.99
C GLY A 294 11.52 20.71 11.68
N ALA A 295 11.58 20.67 13.01
CA ALA A 295 12.54 21.44 13.79
C ALA A 295 14.00 21.09 13.42
N ASP A 296 14.32 19.80 13.29
CA ASP A 296 15.69 19.33 12.98
C ASP A 296 16.11 19.71 11.55
N VAL A 297 15.22 19.49 10.58
CA VAL A 297 15.50 19.82 9.18
C VAL A 297 15.68 21.33 9.01
N VAL A 298 14.81 22.12 9.63
CA VAL A 298 14.89 23.58 9.56
C VAL A 298 16.11 24.11 10.33
N GLY A 299 16.46 23.49 11.46
CA GLY A 299 17.69 23.79 12.21
C GLY A 299 18.95 23.56 11.36
N ALA A 300 19.08 22.37 10.75
CA ALA A 300 20.19 22.06 9.85
C ALA A 300 20.24 22.99 8.62
N MET A 301 19.08 23.36 8.06
CA MET A 301 19.02 24.34 6.98
C MET A 301 19.51 25.72 7.42
N LEU A 302 19.22 26.12 8.66
CA LEU A 302 19.57 27.43 9.21
C LEU A 302 21.08 27.55 9.41
N GLU A 303 21.74 26.49 9.84
CA GLU A 303 23.20 26.44 9.98
C GLU A 303 23.91 26.49 8.62
N LEU A 304 23.35 25.85 7.59
CA LEU A 304 24.00 25.71 6.27
C LEU A 304 23.75 26.91 5.33
N GLY A 305 22.61 27.58 5.43
CA GLY A 305 22.23 28.63 4.47
C GLY A 305 21.03 29.49 4.87
N PRO A 306 21.18 30.40 5.85
CA PRO A 306 20.08 31.20 6.39
C PRO A 306 19.44 32.13 5.34
N ASP A 307 20.24 32.71 4.43
CA ASP A 307 19.74 33.58 3.35
C ASP A 307 18.72 32.91 2.44
N HIS A 308 18.85 31.59 2.24
CA HIS A 308 17.90 30.85 1.43
C HIS A 308 16.57 30.68 2.16
N ILE A 309 16.60 30.46 3.47
CA ILE A 309 15.39 30.35 4.31
C ILE A 309 14.64 31.67 4.32
N VAL A 310 15.32 32.83 4.39
CA VAL A 310 14.66 34.15 4.27
C VAL A 310 13.82 34.22 2.99
N LYS A 311 14.36 33.77 1.86
CA LYS A 311 13.63 33.73 0.58
C LYS A 311 12.46 32.75 0.62
N MET A 312 12.62 31.62 1.30
CA MET A 312 11.53 30.65 1.48
C MET A 312 10.41 31.23 2.34
N MET A 313 10.74 31.89 3.46
CA MET A 313 9.77 32.52 4.37
C MET A 313 8.98 33.64 3.69
N LYS A 314 9.63 34.48 2.87
CA LYS A 314 8.95 35.48 2.04
C LYS A 314 7.91 34.86 1.11
N LEU A 315 8.22 33.70 0.53
CA LEU A 315 7.34 33.02 -0.40
C LEU A 315 6.18 32.33 0.32
N VAL A 316 6.46 31.62 1.42
CA VAL A 316 5.44 30.96 2.26
C VAL A 316 4.54 31.99 2.96
N GLY A 317 5.03 33.19 3.27
CA GLY A 317 4.22 34.29 3.80
C GLY A 317 3.32 35.01 2.79
N SER A 318 3.34 34.62 1.51
CA SER A 318 2.58 35.28 0.45
C SER A 318 1.30 34.53 0.10
N ALA A 319 0.13 35.06 0.48
CA ALA A 319 -1.18 34.47 0.14
C ALA A 319 -1.38 34.27 -1.37
N ALA A 320 -0.83 35.18 -2.20
CA ALA A 320 -0.87 35.06 -3.65
C ALA A 320 -0.09 33.85 -4.17
N TRP A 321 1.01 33.47 -3.52
CA TRP A 321 1.74 32.25 -3.87
C TRP A 321 0.91 31.01 -3.56
N TRP A 322 0.31 30.93 -2.37
CA TRP A 322 -0.58 29.82 -1.97
C TRP A 322 -1.70 29.59 -2.97
N ASP A 323 -2.46 30.64 -3.32
CA ASP A 323 -3.51 30.54 -4.34
C ASP A 323 -2.93 30.14 -5.71
N SER A 324 -1.79 30.71 -6.12
CA SER A 324 -1.18 30.37 -7.41
C SER A 324 -0.71 28.93 -7.52
N GLU A 325 -0.43 28.27 -6.40
CA GLU A 325 0.05 26.90 -6.33
C GLU A 325 -1.07 25.89 -6.01
N GLY A 326 -2.30 26.39 -5.76
CA GLY A 326 -3.45 25.57 -5.38
C GLY A 326 -3.36 25.02 -3.98
N PHE A 327 -2.78 25.79 -3.05
CA PHE A 327 -2.80 25.49 -1.63
C PHE A 327 -3.94 26.24 -0.94
N ASP A 328 -4.43 25.70 0.17
CA ASP A 328 -5.46 26.36 0.97
C ASP A 328 -4.86 27.54 1.74
N VAL A 329 -5.33 28.75 1.44
CA VAL A 329 -4.82 30.00 2.02
C VAL A 329 -5.14 30.08 3.53
N ASP A 330 -6.16 29.35 3.99
CA ASP A 330 -6.56 29.34 5.40
C ASP A 330 -5.61 28.51 6.29
N GLU A 331 -4.81 27.64 5.70
CA GLU A 331 -3.76 26.87 6.40
C GLU A 331 -2.46 27.69 6.59
N MET A 332 -2.33 28.84 5.92
CA MET A 332 -1.13 29.68 5.98
C MET A 332 -0.80 30.20 7.40
N PRO A 333 -1.76 30.69 8.22
CA PRO A 333 -1.46 31.22 9.55
C PRO A 333 -0.86 30.19 10.51
N SER A 334 -1.42 28.98 10.55
CA SER A 334 -0.88 27.88 11.39
C SER A 334 0.49 27.44 10.89
N THR A 335 0.67 27.32 9.57
CA THR A 335 1.96 26.97 8.96
C THR A 335 3.06 27.97 9.35
N LEU A 336 2.79 29.28 9.28
CA LEU A 336 3.76 30.30 9.66
C LEU A 336 4.07 30.29 11.18
N ALA A 337 3.08 29.97 12.00
CA ALA A 337 3.25 29.86 13.44
C ALA A 337 4.21 28.70 13.81
N SER A 338 4.03 27.52 13.19
CA SER A 338 4.94 26.37 13.36
C SER A 338 6.37 26.72 12.95
N LEU A 339 6.54 27.31 11.76
CA LEU A 339 7.87 27.71 11.27
C LEU A 339 8.54 28.74 12.17
N ALA A 340 7.78 29.72 12.68
CA ALA A 340 8.30 30.69 13.65
C ALA A 340 8.71 30.04 14.97
N GLY A 341 7.98 29.02 15.42
CA GLY A 341 8.31 28.25 16.62
C GLY A 341 9.66 27.53 16.52
N TRP A 342 10.01 27.03 15.34
CA TRP A 342 11.30 26.41 15.07
C TRP A 342 12.42 27.45 14.92
N LEU A 343 12.19 28.50 14.12
CA LEU A 343 13.21 29.52 13.85
C LEU A 343 13.54 30.39 15.08
N ALA A 344 12.56 30.68 15.94
CA ALA A 344 12.79 31.49 17.14
C ALA A 344 13.69 30.82 18.20
N ALA A 345 14.09 29.56 18.00
CA ALA A 345 14.98 28.83 18.90
C ALA A 345 16.45 29.32 18.86
N SER A 346 16.84 30.10 17.84
CA SER A 346 18.21 30.66 17.71
C SER A 346 18.18 32.11 17.26
N ASP A 347 19.22 32.87 17.60
CA ASP A 347 19.32 34.29 17.22
C ASP A 347 19.36 34.47 15.69
N THR A 348 20.07 33.59 14.97
CA THR A 348 20.06 33.56 13.50
C THR A 348 18.65 33.34 12.95
N GLY A 349 17.85 32.48 13.57
CA GLY A 349 16.50 32.18 13.13
C GLY A 349 15.52 33.32 13.44
N LYS A 350 15.71 34.05 14.53
CA LYS A 350 14.98 35.31 14.79
C LYS A 350 15.28 36.36 13.73
N GLN A 351 16.53 36.50 13.32
CA GLN A 351 16.90 37.39 12.21
C GLN A 351 16.26 36.96 10.88
N VAL A 352 16.14 35.65 10.62
CA VAL A 352 15.40 35.14 9.45
C VAL A 352 13.92 35.49 9.50
N LEU A 353 13.31 35.48 10.68
CA LEU A 353 11.90 35.90 10.87
C LEU A 353 11.71 37.40 10.64
N GLU A 354 12.65 38.22 11.10
CA GLU A 354 12.68 39.66 10.81
C GLU A 354 12.82 39.91 9.31
N ASP A 355 13.86 39.38 8.68
CA ASP A 355 14.14 39.62 7.27
C ASP A 355 13.10 39.00 6.33
N GLY A 356 12.48 37.89 6.76
CA GLY A 356 11.55 37.08 5.98
C GLY A 356 10.09 37.52 6.08
N LEU A 357 9.64 37.86 7.29
CA LEU A 357 8.23 38.19 7.60
C LEU A 357 8.05 39.60 8.17
N GLY A 358 9.13 40.34 8.47
CA GLY A 358 9.08 41.66 9.08
C GLY A 358 8.71 41.65 10.56
N LEU A 359 9.04 40.57 11.28
CA LEU A 359 8.77 40.44 12.72
C LEU A 359 9.87 41.11 13.56
N ASP A 360 9.51 41.68 14.70
CA ASP A 360 10.46 42.26 15.66
C ASP A 360 11.22 41.13 16.39
N ASP A 361 12.55 41.08 16.24
CA ASP A 361 13.41 39.99 16.71
C ASP A 361 13.62 39.98 18.25
N GLY A 362 13.24 41.07 18.93
CA GLY A 362 13.38 41.23 20.39
C GLY A 362 12.35 40.49 21.25
N GLY A 363 11.34 39.86 20.64
CA GLY A 363 10.25 39.16 21.35
C GLY A 363 10.63 37.79 21.94
N SER A 364 9.83 37.29 22.89
CA SER A 364 9.90 35.89 23.31
C SER A 364 9.51 34.95 22.16
N LYS A 365 9.89 33.67 22.23
CA LYS A 365 9.49 32.64 21.25
C LYS A 365 7.96 32.65 21.03
N ASP A 366 7.17 32.72 22.10
CA ASP A 366 5.71 32.73 22.04
C ASP A 366 5.15 34.02 21.40
N ASP A 367 5.84 35.15 21.61
CA ASP A 367 5.48 36.43 20.99
C ASP A 367 5.70 36.38 19.49
N LEU A 368 6.84 35.82 19.06
CA LEU A 368 7.19 35.64 17.64
C LEU A 368 6.24 34.67 16.93
N VAL A 369 5.88 33.55 17.56
CA VAL A 369 4.88 32.59 17.05
C VAL A 369 3.52 33.27 16.86
N SER A 370 3.07 34.01 17.87
CA SER A 370 1.79 34.73 17.84
C SER A 370 1.80 35.85 16.78
N ALA A 371 2.94 36.54 16.62
CA ALA A 371 3.12 37.57 15.61
C ALA A 371 3.10 36.98 14.19
N ALA A 372 3.78 35.84 13.96
CA ALA A 372 3.76 35.14 12.68
C ALA A 372 2.35 34.67 12.30
N TYR A 373 1.60 34.10 13.25
CA TYR A 373 0.20 33.71 13.05
C TYR A 373 -0.66 34.93 12.66
N ARG A 374 -0.48 36.07 13.34
CA ARG A 374 -1.21 37.31 13.06
C ARG A 374 -0.89 37.85 11.66
N VAL A 375 0.38 37.87 11.27
CA VAL A 375 0.80 38.28 9.91
C VAL A 375 0.18 37.39 8.86
N GLY A 376 0.21 36.06 9.05
CA GLY A 376 -0.45 35.11 8.16
C GLY A 376 -1.95 35.35 8.06
N LYS A 377 -2.63 35.54 9.18
CA LYS A 377 -4.07 35.80 9.22
C LYS A 377 -4.45 37.12 8.55
N GLU A 378 -3.63 38.16 8.71
CA GLU A 378 -3.83 39.45 8.05
C GLU A 378 -3.64 39.35 6.53
N GLN A 379 -2.58 38.68 6.08
CA GLN A 379 -2.31 38.41 4.67
C GLN A 379 -3.43 37.57 4.01
N SER A 380 -3.85 36.47 4.66
CA SER A 380 -4.96 35.63 4.19
C SER A 380 -6.25 36.46 4.10
N ARG A 381 -6.64 37.15 5.18
CA ARG A 381 -7.87 37.96 5.21
C ARG A 381 -7.85 39.06 4.15
N LYS A 382 -6.71 39.75 3.98
CA LYS A 382 -6.57 40.81 2.97
C LYS A 382 -6.72 40.22 1.58
N PHE A 383 -6.05 39.11 1.29
CA PHE A 383 -6.15 38.44 -0.01
C PHE A 383 -7.56 37.93 -0.29
N SER A 384 -8.23 37.29 0.68
CA SER A 384 -9.62 36.84 0.55
C SER A 384 -10.59 38.01 0.39
N SER A 385 -10.36 39.13 1.07
CA SER A 385 -11.15 40.36 0.91
C SER A 385 -10.92 41.01 -0.46
N ASP A 386 -9.69 41.06 -0.95
CA ASP A 386 -9.36 41.63 -2.27
C ASP A 386 -9.94 40.75 -3.38
N LYS A 387 -9.90 39.41 -3.21
CA LYS A 387 -10.49 38.43 -4.11
C LYS A 387 -12.03 38.47 -4.08
N ALA A 388 -12.64 38.59 -2.90
CA ALA A 388 -14.08 38.75 -2.75
C ALA A 388 -14.57 40.11 -3.28
N GLY A 389 -13.80 41.17 -3.07
CA GLY A 389 -14.03 42.50 -3.62
C GLY A 389 -13.97 42.49 -5.14
N GLY A 390 -12.91 41.92 -5.72
CA GLY A 390 -12.80 41.72 -7.17
C GLY A 390 -13.95 40.86 -7.72
N HIS A 391 -14.32 39.77 -7.03
CA HIS A 391 -15.47 38.96 -7.44
C HIS A 391 -16.82 39.68 -7.31
N ALA A 392 -16.99 40.58 -6.34
CA ALA A 392 -18.19 41.37 -6.16
C ALA A 392 -18.27 42.51 -7.18
N GLU A 393 -17.14 43.14 -7.52
CA GLU A 393 -17.04 44.10 -8.62
C GLU A 393 -17.29 43.42 -9.97
N ASP A 394 -16.69 42.26 -10.22
CA ASP A 394 -16.92 41.44 -11.41
C ASP A 394 -18.41 41.03 -11.48
N ALA A 395 -19.00 40.58 -10.37
CA ALA A 395 -20.42 40.20 -10.30
C ALA A 395 -21.39 41.38 -10.40
N ALA A 396 -20.99 42.59 -10.02
CA ALA A 396 -21.78 43.82 -10.18
C ALA A 396 -21.64 44.42 -11.60
N ALA A 397 -20.51 44.20 -12.26
CA ALA A 397 -20.31 44.51 -13.68
C ALA A 397 -21.05 43.51 -14.59
N LEU A 398 -21.05 42.23 -14.20
CA LEU A 398 -21.89 41.18 -14.78
C LEU A 398 -23.37 41.47 -14.46
N TYR A 399 -24.26 41.31 -15.44
CA TYR A 399 -25.69 41.58 -15.27
C TYR A 399 -26.06 43.00 -14.79
N ALA A 400 -25.30 44.02 -15.19
CA ALA A 400 -25.63 45.42 -14.89
C ALA A 400 -26.92 45.92 -15.59
N SER A 401 -27.29 45.30 -16.71
CA SER A 401 -28.50 45.62 -17.48
C SER A 401 -29.74 44.93 -16.88
N GLN A 402 -30.91 45.56 -17.00
CA GLN A 402 -32.15 45.01 -16.44
C GLN A 402 -32.61 43.76 -17.19
N CYS A 403 -32.44 43.71 -18.52
CA CYS A 403 -32.69 42.51 -19.31
C CYS A 403 -31.72 41.37 -18.93
N ALA A 404 -30.45 41.69 -18.66
CA ALA A 404 -29.46 40.71 -18.22
C ALA A 404 -29.85 40.08 -16.86
N GLN A 405 -30.36 40.88 -15.93
CA GLN A 405 -30.88 40.37 -14.64
C GLN A 405 -32.06 39.42 -14.84
N VAL A 406 -32.99 39.77 -15.73
CA VAL A 406 -34.12 38.88 -16.08
C VAL A 406 -33.63 37.58 -16.71
N LEU A 407 -32.65 37.62 -17.61
CA LEU A 407 -32.03 36.43 -18.21
C LEU A 407 -31.38 35.53 -17.15
N ARG A 408 -30.60 36.10 -16.22
CA ARG A 408 -30.01 35.35 -15.10
C ARG A 408 -31.07 34.69 -14.22
N ASP A 409 -32.12 35.44 -13.89
CA ASP A 409 -33.14 34.96 -12.96
C ASP A 409 -34.01 33.86 -13.59
N ARG A 410 -34.32 34.00 -14.88
CA ARG A 410 -35.15 33.03 -15.64
C ARG A 410 -34.39 31.79 -16.09
N LEU A 411 -33.14 31.94 -16.55
CA LEU A 411 -32.38 30.84 -17.14
C LEU A 411 -31.43 30.16 -16.14
N LEU A 412 -30.94 30.89 -15.13
CA LEU A 412 -29.97 30.38 -14.15
C LEU A 412 -30.52 30.31 -12.71
N GLY A 413 -31.80 30.64 -12.49
CA GLY A 413 -32.42 30.60 -11.16
C GLY A 413 -31.92 31.69 -10.20
N GLY A 414 -31.36 32.79 -10.73
CA GLY A 414 -31.01 33.99 -9.95
C GLY A 414 -29.58 34.08 -9.47
N THR A 415 -28.75 33.09 -9.77
CA THR A 415 -27.31 33.11 -9.50
C THR A 415 -26.54 33.06 -10.81
N ALA A 416 -25.40 33.75 -10.88
CA ALA A 416 -24.52 33.66 -12.05
C ALA A 416 -23.97 32.22 -12.18
N ALA A 417 -23.80 31.72 -13.40
CA ALA A 417 -23.38 30.35 -13.68
C ALA A 417 -21.99 30.05 -13.08
N ALA A 418 -21.07 31.02 -13.12
CA ALA A 418 -19.75 30.92 -12.50
C ALA A 418 -19.77 31.18 -10.98
N ALA A 419 -20.88 31.69 -10.43
CA ALA A 419 -21.09 31.87 -8.99
C ALA A 419 -21.75 30.66 -8.32
N ALA A 420 -22.59 29.92 -9.04
CA ALA A 420 -23.21 28.69 -8.58
C ALA A 420 -22.13 27.61 -8.30
N GLY A 421 -22.04 27.16 -7.04
CA GLY A 421 -21.09 26.12 -6.64
C GLY A 421 -19.64 26.56 -6.67
N ARG A 422 -19.35 27.81 -6.26
CA ARG A 422 -17.99 28.23 -5.91
C ARG A 422 -17.56 27.49 -4.64
N ASP A 423 -17.08 26.27 -4.84
CA ASP A 423 -16.32 25.55 -3.84
C ASP A 423 -14.84 25.92 -4.00
N GLU A 424 -14.24 26.49 -2.96
CA GLU A 424 -12.82 26.84 -2.93
C GLU A 424 -11.94 25.58 -3.12
N GLU A 425 -12.45 24.41 -2.72
CA GLU A 425 -11.78 23.12 -2.95
C GLU A 425 -11.68 22.77 -4.45
N GLY A 426 -12.70 23.09 -5.27
CA GLY A 426 -12.69 22.86 -6.71
C GLY A 426 -11.67 23.73 -7.44
N ALA A 427 -11.59 25.01 -7.10
CA ALA A 427 -10.60 25.94 -7.65
C ALA A 427 -9.16 25.59 -7.20
N SER A 428 -9.01 25.12 -5.95
CA SER A 428 -7.75 24.60 -5.41
C SER A 428 -7.30 23.32 -6.10
N ALA A 429 -8.22 22.39 -6.41
CA ALA A 429 -7.92 21.16 -7.14
C ALA A 429 -7.46 21.38 -8.60
N ILE A 430 -7.94 22.46 -9.24
CA ILE A 430 -7.51 22.90 -10.58
C ILE A 430 -6.10 23.52 -10.54
N LYS A 431 -5.86 24.42 -9.58
CA LYS A 431 -4.54 25.08 -9.41
C LYS A 431 -3.48 24.16 -8.80
N GLY A 432 -3.93 23.09 -8.14
CA GLY A 432 -3.13 22.08 -7.48
C GLY A 432 -2.29 21.25 -8.46
N GLY A 433 -0.98 21.52 -8.43
CA GLY A 433 0.01 20.65 -9.02
C GLY A 433 0.58 21.13 -10.34
N LYS A 434 1.30 22.25 -10.28
CA LYS A 434 2.27 22.63 -11.31
C LYS A 434 3.31 21.51 -11.49
N MET A 435 3.70 21.28 -12.75
CA MET A 435 4.73 20.29 -13.06
C MET A 435 6.04 20.65 -12.35
N ALA A 436 6.68 19.63 -11.78
CA ALA A 436 7.98 19.78 -11.16
C ALA A 436 9.03 20.10 -12.24
N LEU A 437 9.97 20.99 -11.93
CA LEU A 437 11.08 21.30 -12.83
C LEU A 437 12.01 20.09 -12.97
N PRO A 438 12.78 19.98 -14.08
CA PRO A 438 13.67 18.84 -14.30
C PRO A 438 14.63 18.56 -13.13
N ALA A 439 15.19 19.60 -12.51
CA ALA A 439 16.06 19.47 -11.33
C ALA A 439 15.34 18.79 -10.15
N THR A 440 14.08 19.17 -9.88
CA THR A 440 13.25 18.54 -8.85
C THR A 440 12.95 17.06 -9.16
N LEU A 441 12.73 16.74 -10.44
CA LEU A 441 12.48 15.35 -10.86
C LEU A 441 13.74 14.48 -10.79
N GLU A 442 14.92 15.05 -11.05
CA GLU A 442 16.20 14.36 -10.89
C GLU A 442 16.49 14.05 -9.42
N PHE A 443 16.29 15.03 -8.54
CA PHE A 443 16.36 14.84 -7.10
C PHE A 443 15.38 13.76 -6.62
N ALA A 444 14.13 13.77 -7.12
CA ALA A 444 13.15 12.74 -6.82
C ALA A 444 13.61 11.34 -7.28
N ARG A 445 14.20 11.20 -8.48
CA ARG A 445 14.76 9.93 -8.94
C ARG A 445 15.89 9.44 -8.04
N TRP A 446 16.77 10.34 -7.63
CA TRP A 446 17.88 10.01 -6.74
C TRP A 446 17.36 9.55 -5.36
N LEU A 447 16.40 10.27 -4.77
CA LEU A 447 15.74 9.89 -3.51
C LEU A 447 15.07 8.51 -3.63
N SER A 448 14.38 8.26 -4.73
CA SER A 448 13.75 6.97 -5.01
C SER A 448 14.76 5.82 -5.06
N PHE A 449 15.90 6.04 -5.71
CA PHE A 449 16.98 5.05 -5.79
C PHE A 449 17.57 4.77 -4.41
N ASN A 450 17.85 5.82 -3.63
CA ASN A 450 18.39 5.70 -2.28
C ASN A 450 17.43 4.95 -1.35
N ALA A 451 16.15 5.31 -1.38
CA ALA A 451 15.08 4.65 -0.63
C ALA A 451 14.97 3.16 -0.98
N THR A 452 14.97 2.84 -2.27
CA THR A 452 14.85 1.44 -2.76
C THR A 452 16.09 0.63 -2.39
N SER A 453 17.29 1.18 -2.58
CA SER A 453 18.55 0.53 -2.24
C SER A 453 18.65 0.25 -0.74
N THR A 454 18.32 1.25 0.08
CA THR A 454 18.33 1.12 1.54
C THR A 454 17.29 0.11 2.01
N SER A 455 16.07 0.15 1.46
CA SER A 455 15.02 -0.82 1.76
C SER A 455 15.47 -2.26 1.48
N ASN A 456 16.05 -2.51 0.31
CA ASN A 456 16.55 -3.84 -0.06
C ASN A 456 17.65 -4.33 0.90
N LEU A 457 18.57 -3.45 1.28
CA LEU A 457 19.61 -3.77 2.27
C LEU A 457 18.99 -4.18 3.61
N ARG A 458 18.05 -3.40 4.14
CA ARG A 458 17.40 -3.66 5.43
C ARG A 458 16.54 -4.91 5.43
N ASN A 459 15.86 -5.18 4.32
CA ASN A 459 15.12 -6.43 4.14
C ASN A 459 16.06 -7.64 4.12
N ASN A 460 17.24 -7.52 3.51
CA ASN A 460 18.24 -8.59 3.49
C ASN A 460 18.80 -8.85 4.90
N GLU A 461 19.20 -7.81 5.64
CA GLU A 461 19.68 -7.92 7.03
C GLU A 461 18.63 -8.59 7.93
N ALA A 462 17.38 -8.13 7.86
CA ALA A 462 16.30 -8.71 8.65
C ALA A 462 15.98 -10.16 8.24
N ALA A 463 16.15 -10.52 6.96
CA ALA A 463 15.93 -11.89 6.48
C ALA A 463 17.06 -12.83 6.92
N GLU A 464 18.31 -12.36 6.95
CA GLU A 464 19.46 -13.11 7.47
C GLU A 464 19.32 -13.40 8.96
N TYR A 465 18.96 -12.38 9.76
CA TYR A 465 18.80 -12.52 11.20
C TYR A 465 17.68 -13.48 11.59
N MET A 466 16.47 -13.26 11.04
CA MET A 466 15.27 -13.99 11.45
C MET A 466 15.17 -15.37 10.79
N GLY A 467 15.95 -15.64 9.76
CA GLY A 467 15.84 -16.84 8.94
C GLY A 467 14.45 -17.04 8.32
N THR A 468 13.60 -16.01 8.18
CA THR A 468 12.22 -16.11 7.65
C THR A 468 11.88 -14.88 6.78
N THR A 469 10.76 -14.83 6.06
CA THR A 469 10.37 -13.71 5.17
C THR A 469 9.02 -13.03 5.54
N SER A 470 8.48 -13.33 6.72
CA SER A 470 7.04 -13.26 7.05
C SER A 470 6.33 -11.88 7.03
N SER A 471 6.94 -10.76 7.41
CA SER A 471 6.17 -9.51 7.64
C SER A 471 5.80 -8.71 6.39
N ALA A 472 6.41 -8.98 5.23
CA ALA A 472 6.16 -8.22 4.01
C ALA A 472 4.83 -8.59 3.32
N LEU A 473 4.38 -9.84 3.50
CA LEU A 473 3.16 -10.40 2.89
C LEU A 473 1.89 -10.06 3.67
N GLN A 474 1.94 -10.02 5.01
CA GLN A 474 0.82 -9.49 5.81
C GLN A 474 0.50 -8.03 5.47
N ALA A 475 1.54 -7.23 5.25
CA ALA A 475 1.38 -5.84 4.87
C ALA A 475 0.84 -5.67 3.44
N PHE A 476 1.00 -6.66 2.56
CA PHE A 476 0.40 -6.66 1.22
C PHE A 476 -1.12 -6.81 1.31
N ALA A 477 -1.63 -7.74 2.14
CA ALA A 477 -3.07 -7.92 2.33
C ALA A 477 -3.78 -6.64 2.85
N THR A 478 -3.15 -5.91 3.78
CA THR A 478 -3.68 -4.63 4.29
C THR A 478 -3.72 -3.54 3.21
N GLU A 479 -2.68 -3.44 2.37
CA GLU A 479 -2.62 -2.47 1.25
C GLU A 479 -3.64 -2.80 0.17
N VAL A 480 -3.89 -4.09 -0.12
CA VAL A 480 -4.91 -4.51 -1.08
C VAL A 480 -6.29 -4.05 -0.60
N ASN A 481 -6.61 -4.25 0.68
CA ASN A 481 -7.89 -3.81 1.26
C ASN A 481 -8.04 -2.29 1.27
N GLY A 482 -6.96 -1.55 1.57
CA GLY A 482 -6.95 -0.08 1.49
C GLY A 482 -7.21 0.43 0.07
N MET A 483 -6.55 -0.17 -0.92
CA MET A 483 -6.75 0.14 -2.34
C MET A 483 -8.20 -0.15 -2.79
N VAL A 484 -8.74 -1.33 -2.44
CA VAL A 484 -10.11 -1.72 -2.79
C VAL A 484 -11.11 -0.72 -2.22
N SER A 485 -10.99 -0.36 -0.94
CA SER A 485 -11.88 0.61 -0.29
C SER A 485 -11.83 2.00 -0.95
N LYS A 486 -10.64 2.53 -1.27
CA LYS A 486 -10.51 3.85 -1.90
C LYS A 486 -10.99 3.85 -3.36
N THR A 487 -10.77 2.76 -4.08
CA THR A 487 -11.31 2.58 -5.43
C THR A 487 -12.83 2.51 -5.38
N GLN A 488 -13.42 1.86 -4.38
CA GLN A 488 -14.86 1.83 -4.19
C GLN A 488 -15.45 3.22 -3.88
N ASN A 489 -14.79 3.99 -3.02
CA ASN A 489 -15.22 5.36 -2.73
C ASN A 489 -15.19 6.25 -3.98
N LEU A 490 -14.15 6.11 -4.81
CA LEU A 490 -14.08 6.76 -6.12
C LEU A 490 -15.26 6.33 -7.00
N LEU A 491 -15.47 5.02 -7.16
CA LEU A 491 -16.52 4.48 -8.02
C LEU A 491 -17.91 4.92 -7.56
N ASN A 492 -18.17 4.98 -6.25
CA ASN A 492 -19.44 5.45 -5.69
C ASN A 492 -19.70 6.92 -6.06
N LEU A 493 -18.69 7.79 -5.92
CA LEU A 493 -18.82 9.22 -6.22
C LEU A 493 -19.16 9.49 -7.68
N ILE A 494 -18.56 8.74 -8.62
CA ILE A 494 -18.75 8.99 -10.06
C ILE A 494 -19.77 8.05 -10.73
N SER A 495 -20.34 7.10 -9.98
CA SER A 495 -21.26 6.09 -10.51
C SER A 495 -22.45 6.68 -11.29
N THR A 496 -22.99 7.81 -10.82
CA THR A 496 -24.08 8.54 -11.46
C THR A 496 -23.75 8.98 -12.89
N TYR A 497 -22.50 9.33 -13.17
CA TYR A 497 -22.05 9.88 -14.46
C TYR A 497 -21.27 8.87 -15.30
N ALA A 498 -20.56 7.91 -14.68
CA ALA A 498 -19.77 6.89 -15.37
C ALA A 498 -20.55 5.59 -15.68
N SER A 499 -21.83 5.51 -15.30
CA SER A 499 -22.70 4.42 -15.76
C SER A 499 -23.03 4.59 -17.26
N PRO A 500 -23.34 3.50 -18.00
CA PRO A 500 -23.72 3.61 -19.42
C PRO A 500 -24.85 4.63 -19.65
N HIS A 501 -25.88 4.59 -18.81
CA HIS A 501 -26.99 5.55 -18.85
C HIS A 501 -26.57 6.97 -18.44
N GLY A 502 -25.62 7.10 -17.50
CA GLY A 502 -25.09 8.39 -17.05
C GLY A 502 -24.30 9.12 -18.13
N VAL A 503 -23.46 8.40 -18.89
CA VAL A 503 -22.69 8.94 -20.01
C VAL A 503 -23.62 9.40 -21.12
N ASP A 504 -24.60 8.59 -21.50
CA ASP A 504 -25.58 8.95 -22.52
C ASP A 504 -26.43 10.16 -22.11
N ARG A 505 -26.84 10.23 -20.83
CA ARG A 505 -27.55 11.39 -20.29
C ARG A 505 -26.71 12.66 -20.38
N LEU A 506 -25.45 12.61 -19.95
CA LEU A 506 -24.54 13.76 -20.00
C LEU A 506 -24.35 14.27 -21.43
N VAL A 507 -24.17 13.35 -22.38
CA VAL A 507 -23.99 13.68 -23.80
C VAL A 507 -25.27 14.27 -24.38
N ASN A 508 -26.42 13.65 -24.13
CA ASN A 508 -27.69 14.14 -24.66
C ASN A 508 -28.05 15.52 -24.11
N GLN A 509 -27.91 15.74 -22.80
CA GLN A 509 -28.17 17.06 -22.19
C GLN A 509 -27.24 18.13 -22.75
N SER A 510 -25.97 17.80 -23.02
CA SER A 510 -25.03 18.75 -23.63
C SER A 510 -25.39 19.09 -25.09
N LEU A 511 -25.93 18.14 -25.85
CA LEU A 511 -26.38 18.34 -27.23
C LEU A 511 -27.68 19.14 -27.28
N GLU A 512 -28.62 18.84 -26.38
CA GLU A 512 -29.86 19.61 -26.18
C GLU A 512 -29.53 21.07 -25.81
N PHE A 513 -28.56 21.29 -24.92
CA PHE A 513 -28.10 22.64 -24.60
C PHE A 513 -27.55 23.37 -25.82
N VAL A 514 -26.67 22.76 -26.62
CA VAL A 514 -26.12 23.39 -27.83
C VAL A 514 -27.21 23.73 -28.85
N LYS A 515 -28.24 22.89 -28.93
CA LYS A 515 -29.33 23.03 -29.91
C LYS A 515 -30.35 24.08 -29.50
N ASP A 516 -30.80 24.05 -28.24
CA ASP A 516 -32.03 24.72 -27.81
C ASP A 516 -31.74 25.96 -26.92
N ALA A 517 -30.54 26.11 -26.34
CA ALA A 517 -30.23 27.24 -25.44
C ALA A 517 -30.29 28.61 -26.11
N THR A 518 -30.04 28.71 -27.42
CA THR A 518 -30.19 29.99 -28.14
C THR A 518 -31.65 30.43 -28.17
N GLU A 519 -32.56 29.50 -28.40
CA GLU A 519 -33.99 29.78 -28.45
C GLU A 519 -34.52 30.22 -27.08
N ASP A 520 -34.11 29.55 -26.01
CA ASP A 520 -34.46 29.93 -24.63
C ASP A 520 -34.06 31.39 -24.30
N VAL A 521 -32.86 31.82 -24.73
CA VAL A 521 -32.40 33.22 -24.54
C VAL A 521 -33.23 34.20 -25.35
N VAL A 522 -33.55 33.85 -26.60
CA VAL A 522 -34.39 34.67 -27.48
C VAL A 522 -35.80 34.83 -26.93
N ILE A 523 -36.42 33.75 -26.46
CA ILE A 523 -37.78 33.76 -25.87
C ILE A 523 -37.82 34.70 -24.65
N VAL A 524 -36.82 34.63 -23.76
CA VAL A 524 -36.77 35.51 -22.58
C VAL A 524 -36.54 36.98 -22.99
N CYS A 525 -35.69 37.23 -23.99
CA CYS A 525 -35.52 38.58 -24.54
C CYS A 525 -36.81 39.09 -25.20
N GLU A 526 -37.54 38.23 -25.91
CA GLU A 526 -38.80 38.55 -26.59
C GLU A 526 -39.88 38.94 -25.57
N ASP A 527 -40.08 38.14 -24.51
CA ASP A 527 -41.00 38.47 -23.41
C ASP A 527 -40.63 39.81 -22.74
N TYR A 528 -39.34 40.04 -22.50
CA TYR A 528 -38.86 41.30 -21.94
C TYR A 528 -39.13 42.49 -22.87
N VAL A 529 -38.82 42.37 -24.15
CA VAL A 529 -39.06 43.40 -25.16
C VAL A 529 -40.57 43.70 -25.28
N ASP A 530 -41.40 42.66 -25.33
CA ASP A 530 -42.86 42.77 -25.41
C ASP A 530 -43.45 43.55 -24.23
N SER A 531 -42.96 43.28 -23.03
CA SER A 531 -43.37 44.02 -21.83
C SER A 531 -43.04 45.51 -21.91
N ARG A 532 -41.88 45.86 -22.49
CA ARG A 532 -41.42 47.25 -22.63
C ARG A 532 -42.19 48.01 -23.69
N PHE A 533 -42.47 47.37 -24.81
CA PHE A 533 -43.32 47.95 -25.85
C PHE A 533 -44.75 48.15 -25.34
N ALA A 534 -45.32 47.20 -24.61
CA ALA A 534 -46.65 47.36 -24.00
C ALA A 534 -46.69 48.52 -22.99
N ALA A 535 -45.65 48.69 -22.18
CA ALA A 535 -45.52 49.84 -21.27
C ALA A 535 -45.46 51.17 -22.03
N LEU A 536 -44.67 51.23 -23.10
CA LEU A 536 -44.53 52.42 -23.94
C LEU A 536 -45.85 52.79 -24.66
N GLU A 537 -46.58 51.81 -25.18
CA GLU A 537 -47.91 52.01 -25.79
C GLU A 537 -48.92 52.61 -24.79
N CYS A 538 -48.89 52.13 -23.55
CA CYS A 538 -49.69 52.68 -22.46
C CYS A 538 -49.29 54.11 -22.06
N GLU A 539 -48.00 54.44 -22.07
CA GLU A 539 -47.50 55.80 -21.77
C GLU A 539 -47.82 56.81 -22.88
N LEU A 540 -47.69 56.40 -24.15
CA LEU A 540 -47.94 57.24 -25.33
C LEU A 540 -49.42 57.29 -25.75
N ASN A 541 -50.28 56.47 -25.14
CA ASN A 541 -51.70 56.32 -25.46
C ASN A 541 -51.95 55.97 -26.95
N ILE A 542 -51.09 55.11 -27.50
CA ILE A 542 -51.14 54.64 -28.89
C ILE A 542 -51.69 53.19 -28.86
N GLY A 543 -52.77 52.91 -29.60
CA GLY A 543 -53.37 51.57 -29.66
C GLY A 543 -54.22 51.20 -28.42
N THR A 544 -54.46 49.90 -28.20
CA THR A 544 -55.15 49.38 -27.00
C THR A 544 -54.13 48.96 -25.95
N CYS A 545 -53.96 49.78 -24.90
CA CYS A 545 -53.06 49.49 -23.78
C CYS A 545 -53.41 48.15 -23.11
N ASN A 546 -52.50 47.17 -23.20
CA ASN A 546 -52.58 45.93 -22.44
C ASN A 546 -51.86 46.10 -21.10
N ALA A 547 -52.59 46.59 -20.09
CA ALA A 547 -52.05 46.89 -18.76
C ALA A 547 -51.40 45.68 -18.06
N THR A 548 -51.79 44.46 -18.42
CA THR A 548 -51.25 43.21 -17.85
C THR A 548 -49.85 42.89 -18.41
N LEU A 549 -49.60 43.16 -19.69
CA LEU A 549 -48.27 43.04 -20.31
C LEU A 549 -47.36 44.23 -19.99
N ALA A 550 -47.92 45.43 -19.84
CA ALA A 550 -47.20 46.66 -19.50
C ALA A 550 -46.67 46.70 -18.06
N SER A 551 -47.28 45.91 -17.18
CA SER A 551 -46.87 45.72 -15.79
C SER A 551 -46.83 44.21 -15.51
N PRO A 552 -45.85 43.47 -16.05
CA PRO A 552 -45.75 42.05 -15.82
C PRO A 552 -45.70 41.72 -14.33
N ASP A 553 -46.29 40.60 -13.91
CA ASP A 553 -46.31 40.19 -12.49
C ASP A 553 -44.90 40.05 -11.89
N TRP A 554 -43.88 39.77 -12.72
CA TRP A 554 -42.47 39.74 -12.28
C TRP A 554 -41.91 41.10 -11.83
N VAL A 555 -42.52 42.22 -12.23
CA VAL A 555 -42.18 43.59 -11.78
C VAL A 555 -42.74 43.88 -10.37
N LYS A 556 -43.80 43.17 -9.93
CA LYS A 556 -44.52 43.45 -8.67
C LYS A 556 -44.38 42.36 -7.59
N HIS A 557 -44.27 41.09 -7.98
CA HIS A 557 -44.35 39.94 -7.06
C HIS A 557 -43.13 38.99 -7.09
N GLY A 558 -42.13 39.26 -7.92
CA GLY A 558 -41.01 38.36 -8.15
C GLY A 558 -41.26 37.36 -9.28
N ILE A 559 -40.17 36.77 -9.79
CA ILE A 559 -40.08 36.15 -11.12
C ILE A 559 -40.67 34.71 -11.18
N GLN A 560 -41.13 34.15 -10.06
CA GLN A 560 -41.48 32.72 -9.93
C GLN A 560 -42.83 32.28 -10.54
N ASP A 561 -43.74 33.20 -10.87
CA ASP A 561 -45.15 32.85 -11.18
C ASP A 561 -45.58 32.99 -12.66
N LEU A 562 -44.65 33.08 -13.62
CA LEU A 562 -45.00 33.09 -15.07
C LEU A 562 -44.46 31.86 -15.82
N ASN A 563 -45.37 31.06 -16.39
CA ASN A 563 -45.06 29.93 -17.27
C ASN A 563 -44.63 30.44 -18.67
N LEU A 564 -43.33 30.64 -18.87
CA LEU A 564 -42.75 30.63 -20.22
C LEU A 564 -42.47 29.18 -20.63
N GLU A 565 -42.84 28.79 -21.85
CA GLU A 565 -42.48 27.49 -22.43
C GLU A 565 -41.00 27.47 -22.85
N LEU A 566 -40.10 27.39 -21.87
CA LEU A 566 -38.67 27.18 -22.10
C LEU A 566 -38.37 25.71 -22.34
N THR A 567 -37.34 25.41 -23.14
CA THR A 567 -36.92 24.04 -23.42
C THR A 567 -36.24 23.37 -22.23
N GLY A 568 -35.73 24.16 -21.28
CA GLY A 568 -35.00 23.67 -20.10
C GLY A 568 -33.53 23.40 -20.39
N ALA A 569 -33.01 23.88 -21.52
CA ALA A 569 -31.62 23.67 -21.94
C ALA A 569 -30.61 24.08 -20.85
N PHE A 570 -30.86 25.19 -20.16
CA PHE A 570 -29.98 25.71 -19.12
C PHE A 570 -29.90 24.83 -17.84
N ALA A 571 -30.77 23.84 -17.66
CA ALA A 571 -30.63 22.83 -16.60
C ALA A 571 -29.31 22.06 -16.69
N PHE A 572 -28.75 21.92 -17.91
CA PHE A 572 -27.40 21.38 -18.09
C PHE A 572 -26.34 22.24 -17.36
N ILE A 573 -26.45 23.56 -17.41
CA ILE A 573 -25.52 24.49 -16.77
C ILE A 573 -25.76 24.57 -15.25
N THR A 574 -27.02 24.68 -14.82
CA THR A 574 -27.36 24.90 -13.40
C THR A 574 -27.26 23.65 -12.56
N ASP A 575 -27.54 22.48 -13.13
CA ASP A 575 -27.63 21.23 -12.36
C ASP A 575 -26.46 20.32 -12.73
N THR A 576 -26.30 19.99 -14.02
CA THR A 576 -25.35 18.95 -14.44
C THR A 576 -23.89 19.40 -14.32
N LEU A 577 -23.56 20.59 -14.84
CA LEU A 577 -22.21 21.15 -14.70
C LEU A 577 -21.88 21.54 -13.26
N HIS A 578 -22.89 21.99 -12.50
CA HIS A 578 -22.74 22.29 -11.08
C HIS A 578 -22.42 21.04 -10.26
N ASP A 579 -23.20 19.98 -10.41
CA ASP A 579 -22.97 18.71 -9.72
C ASP A 579 -21.59 18.12 -10.08
N LEU A 580 -21.20 18.20 -11.36
CA LEU A 580 -19.87 17.76 -11.78
C LEU A 580 -18.75 18.59 -11.13
N LYS A 581 -18.95 19.90 -10.97
CA LYS A 581 -17.98 20.77 -10.28
C LYS A 581 -17.78 20.38 -8.81
N VAL A 582 -18.81 19.88 -8.15
CA VAL A 582 -18.76 19.38 -6.76
C VAL A 582 -18.17 17.97 -6.67
N VAL A 583 -18.51 17.07 -7.59
CA VAL A 583 -18.15 15.65 -7.52
C VAL A 583 -16.75 15.34 -8.06
N LEU A 584 -16.29 16.08 -9.06
CA LEU A 584 -15.01 15.81 -9.73
C LEU A 584 -13.76 16.01 -8.84
N PRO A 585 -13.66 17.04 -7.97
CA PRO A 585 -12.48 17.23 -7.11
C PRO A 585 -12.28 16.10 -6.08
N PRO A 586 -13.30 15.68 -5.30
CA PRO A 586 -13.18 14.52 -4.40
C PRO A 586 -12.86 13.22 -5.16
N ALA A 587 -13.42 13.03 -6.36
CA ALA A 587 -13.08 11.89 -7.23
C ALA A 587 -11.60 11.93 -7.67
N LEU A 588 -11.08 13.09 -8.08
CA LEU A 588 -9.67 13.27 -8.43
C LEU A 588 -8.75 12.97 -7.24
N LYS A 589 -9.11 13.43 -6.04
CA LYS A 589 -8.38 13.16 -4.79
C LYS A 589 -8.32 11.65 -4.51
N ASN A 590 -9.47 10.97 -4.49
CA ASN A 590 -9.54 9.52 -4.27
C ASN A 590 -8.78 8.72 -5.31
N MET A 591 -8.77 9.16 -6.57
CA MET A 591 -7.99 8.52 -7.64
C MET A 591 -6.47 8.70 -7.45
N LYS A 592 -6.00 9.87 -6.98
CA LYS A 592 -4.59 10.08 -6.63
C LYS A 592 -4.16 9.16 -5.48
N TYR A 593 -5.01 8.99 -4.45
CA TYR A 593 -4.74 8.06 -3.35
C TYR A 593 -4.78 6.59 -3.79
N ALA A 594 -5.76 6.18 -4.60
CA ALA A 594 -5.82 4.82 -5.13
C ALA A 594 -4.54 4.49 -5.94
N ARG A 595 -4.03 5.45 -6.73
CA ARG A 595 -2.76 5.30 -7.44
C ARG A 595 -1.56 5.14 -6.50
N LYS A 596 -1.53 5.88 -5.37
CA LYS A 596 -0.50 5.76 -4.32
C LYS A 596 -0.47 4.33 -3.77
N GLU A 597 -1.62 3.77 -3.44
CA GLU A 597 -1.76 2.41 -2.91
C GLU A 597 -1.38 1.34 -3.94
N VAL A 598 -1.84 1.44 -5.20
CA VAL A 598 -1.46 0.51 -6.29
C VAL A 598 0.06 0.50 -6.52
N THR A 599 0.70 1.66 -6.43
CA THR A 599 2.16 1.77 -6.60
C THR A 599 2.88 1.10 -5.42
N SER A 600 2.38 1.29 -4.19
CA SER A 600 2.91 0.58 -3.00
C SER A 600 2.82 -0.94 -3.16
N LEU A 601 1.65 -1.43 -3.63
CA LEU A 601 1.37 -2.85 -3.82
C LEU A 601 2.35 -3.52 -4.79
N SER A 602 2.60 -2.92 -5.95
CA SER A 602 3.51 -3.48 -6.95
C SER A 602 4.94 -3.60 -6.41
N HIS A 603 5.40 -2.63 -5.63
CA HIS A 603 6.74 -2.64 -5.05
C HIS A 603 6.87 -3.61 -3.88
N GLY A 604 5.85 -3.68 -3.02
CA GLY A 604 5.77 -4.68 -1.95
C GLY A 604 5.85 -6.10 -2.52
N LEU A 605 5.07 -6.40 -3.56
CA LEU A 605 5.06 -7.71 -4.21
C LEU A 605 6.41 -8.03 -4.87
N SER A 606 7.00 -7.08 -5.60
CA SER A 606 8.31 -7.26 -6.24
C SER A 606 9.43 -7.50 -5.22
N SER A 607 9.42 -6.76 -4.10
CA SER A 607 10.38 -6.95 -3.01
C SER A 607 10.26 -8.35 -2.40
N VAL A 608 9.04 -8.80 -2.10
CA VAL A 608 8.78 -10.14 -1.56
C VAL A 608 9.26 -11.22 -2.52
N MET A 609 8.85 -11.14 -3.78
CA MET A 609 9.16 -12.16 -4.79
C MET A 609 10.66 -12.23 -5.10
N THR A 610 11.36 -11.10 -5.01
CA THR A 610 12.84 -11.07 -5.17
C THR A 610 13.52 -11.83 -4.03
N VAL A 611 13.09 -11.59 -2.78
CA VAL A 611 13.66 -12.28 -1.62
C VAL A 611 13.36 -13.78 -1.66
N LEU A 612 12.11 -14.16 -1.96
CA LEU A 612 11.72 -15.56 -2.11
C LEU A 612 12.47 -16.24 -3.27
N GLY A 613 12.56 -15.58 -4.43
CA GLY A 613 13.23 -16.13 -5.61
C GLY A 613 14.73 -16.37 -5.43
N LEU A 614 15.41 -15.53 -4.64
CA LEU A 614 16.85 -15.69 -4.37
C LEU A 614 17.13 -16.72 -3.27
N LYS A 615 16.34 -16.72 -2.18
CA LYS A 615 16.66 -17.51 -0.99
C LYS A 615 15.96 -18.87 -0.93
N ALA A 616 14.76 -19.02 -1.49
CA ALA A 616 14.02 -20.28 -1.38
C ALA A 616 14.70 -21.46 -2.13
N PRO A 617 15.18 -21.30 -3.38
CA PRO A 617 15.76 -22.44 -4.13
C PRO A 617 16.98 -23.11 -3.47
N PRO A 618 18.04 -22.39 -3.04
CA PRO A 618 19.20 -23.03 -2.42
C PRO A 618 18.84 -23.69 -1.09
N LEU A 619 17.86 -23.15 -0.37
CA LEU A 619 17.47 -23.65 0.95
C LEU A 619 16.63 -24.93 0.86
N PHE A 620 15.67 -24.99 -0.07
CA PHE A 620 14.94 -26.22 -0.36
C PHE A 620 15.87 -27.32 -0.89
N ALA A 621 16.89 -26.96 -1.67
CA ALA A 621 17.91 -27.92 -2.12
C ALA A 621 18.72 -28.49 -0.94
N GLN A 622 19.20 -27.63 -0.03
CA GLN A 622 19.95 -28.06 1.16
C GLN A 622 19.11 -28.95 2.10
N LEU A 623 17.85 -28.56 2.37
CA LEU A 623 16.93 -29.37 3.17
C LEU A 623 16.68 -30.74 2.54
N SER A 624 16.42 -30.78 1.24
CA SER A 624 16.22 -32.02 0.50
C SER A 624 17.44 -32.93 0.62
N GLU A 625 18.65 -32.36 0.51
CA GLU A 625 19.90 -33.09 0.63
C GLU A 625 20.15 -33.63 2.04
N ILE A 626 19.89 -32.84 3.09
CA ILE A 626 20.02 -33.28 4.49
C ILE A 626 19.05 -34.44 4.77
N VAL A 627 17.76 -34.27 4.42
CA VAL A 627 16.75 -35.31 4.62
C VAL A 627 17.13 -36.58 3.86
N LYS A 628 17.57 -36.47 2.61
CA LYS A 628 18.06 -37.60 1.83
C LYS A 628 19.24 -38.30 2.50
N THR A 629 20.22 -37.54 3.00
CA THR A 629 21.42 -38.08 3.65
C THR A 629 21.07 -38.83 4.93
N VAL A 630 20.19 -38.28 5.76
CA VAL A 630 19.72 -38.93 7.01
C VAL A 630 19.00 -40.24 6.71
N TRP A 631 18.09 -40.26 5.74
CA TRP A 631 17.38 -41.48 5.35
C TRP A 631 18.31 -42.52 4.73
N VAL A 632 19.26 -42.12 3.89
CA VAL A 632 20.27 -43.04 3.33
C VAL A 632 21.12 -43.65 4.44
N ALA A 633 21.61 -42.84 5.39
CA ALA A 633 22.39 -43.32 6.52
C ALA A 633 21.59 -44.31 7.39
N TYR A 634 20.32 -43.99 7.67
CA TYR A 634 19.39 -44.88 8.38
C TYR A 634 19.25 -46.24 7.68
N TYR A 635 18.94 -46.24 6.37
CA TYR A 635 18.75 -47.50 5.63
C TYR A 635 20.03 -48.33 5.54
N VAL A 636 21.19 -47.69 5.32
CA VAL A 636 22.48 -48.40 5.29
C VAL A 636 22.79 -49.03 6.65
N LEU A 637 22.63 -48.28 7.75
CA LEU A 637 22.88 -48.79 9.10
C LEU A 637 21.99 -50.00 9.41
N PHE A 638 20.68 -49.89 9.25
CA PHE A 638 19.77 -50.99 9.59
C PHE A 638 19.84 -52.17 8.63
N PHE A 639 20.16 -51.93 7.35
CA PHE A 639 20.46 -53.03 6.42
C PHE A 639 21.69 -53.82 6.87
N THR A 640 22.77 -53.14 7.26
CA THR A 640 23.98 -53.83 7.73
C THR A 640 23.75 -54.61 9.02
N LEU A 641 23.00 -54.05 9.97
CA LEU A 641 22.66 -54.72 11.23
C LEU A 641 21.77 -55.94 11.00
N THR A 642 20.74 -55.85 10.15
CA THR A 642 19.82 -56.97 9.87
C THR A 642 20.52 -58.10 9.11
N VAL A 643 21.42 -57.78 8.16
CA VAL A 643 22.27 -58.79 7.50
C VAL A 643 23.20 -59.46 8.49
N ALA A 644 23.81 -58.71 9.42
CA ALA A 644 24.67 -59.29 10.45
C ALA A 644 23.90 -60.24 11.39
N MET A 645 22.68 -59.88 11.77
CA MET A 645 21.78 -60.76 12.53
C MET A 645 21.50 -62.05 11.78
N LEU A 646 21.12 -61.95 10.50
CA LEU A 646 20.81 -63.10 9.65
C LEU A 646 22.00 -64.05 9.50
N LEU A 647 23.21 -63.51 9.29
CA LEU A 647 24.45 -64.29 9.26
C LEU A 647 24.73 -64.99 10.60
N TYR A 648 24.53 -64.29 11.72
CA TYR A 648 24.68 -64.87 13.06
C TYR A 648 23.67 -66.00 13.30
N GLY A 649 22.42 -65.86 12.88
CA GLY A 649 21.43 -66.94 13.02
C GLY A 649 21.74 -68.16 12.18
N PHE A 650 22.23 -67.99 10.95
CA PHE A 650 22.70 -69.12 10.15
C PHE A 650 23.90 -69.83 10.78
N TRP A 651 24.78 -69.08 11.45
CA TRP A 651 25.87 -69.68 12.21
C TRP A 651 25.35 -70.41 13.46
N ALA A 652 24.51 -69.77 14.27
CA ALA A 652 23.98 -70.33 15.52
C ALA A 652 23.10 -71.59 15.30
N SER A 653 22.43 -71.68 14.15
CA SER A 653 21.61 -72.83 13.74
C SER A 653 22.42 -74.01 13.18
N GLY A 654 23.74 -73.85 12.99
CA GLY A 654 24.64 -74.92 12.53
C GLY A 654 24.89 -74.96 11.02
N TRP A 655 24.30 -74.06 10.23
CA TRP A 655 24.49 -74.02 8.77
C TRP A 655 25.94 -73.69 8.39
N PHE A 656 26.60 -72.80 9.14
CA PHE A 656 28.01 -72.43 8.97
C PHE A 656 28.96 -73.16 9.95
N GLY A 657 28.73 -74.45 10.17
CA GLY A 657 29.57 -75.28 11.06
C GLY A 657 29.20 -75.22 12.55
N GLY A 658 28.41 -74.23 12.96
CA GLY A 658 27.78 -74.15 14.29
C GLY A 658 28.73 -73.96 15.47
N PRO A 659 28.17 -73.81 16.69
CA PRO A 659 28.95 -73.91 17.93
C PRO A 659 29.55 -75.32 18.05
N GLN A 660 30.86 -75.41 18.28
CA GLN A 660 31.53 -76.69 18.50
C GLN A 660 31.66 -76.99 20.00
N VAL A 661 31.32 -78.23 20.37
CA VAL A 661 31.48 -78.74 21.74
C VAL A 661 32.98 -78.78 22.05
N HIS A 662 33.43 -77.94 22.97
CA HIS A 662 34.74 -78.08 23.58
C HIS A 662 34.61 -79.00 24.80
N ASP A 663 35.22 -80.19 24.72
CA ASP A 663 35.44 -81.04 25.88
C ASP A 663 36.36 -80.29 26.85
N ASP A 664 35.82 -79.90 28.00
CA ASP A 664 36.54 -79.17 29.05
C ASP A 664 37.38 -80.11 29.94
N ASP A 665 38.04 -81.11 29.33
CA ASP A 665 38.91 -82.10 30.02
C ASP A 665 40.35 -82.11 29.46
N GLY A 666 40.88 -80.94 29.12
CA GLY A 666 42.29 -80.76 28.76
C GLY A 666 43.02 -79.86 29.75
N GLY A 667 43.74 -80.45 30.72
CA GLY A 667 44.50 -79.73 31.74
C GLY A 667 45.36 -78.57 31.20
N TYR A 668 45.26 -77.41 31.84
CA TYR A 668 46.02 -76.21 31.51
C TYR A 668 47.53 -76.47 31.53
N GLN A 669 48.20 -76.36 30.37
CA GLN A 669 49.66 -76.31 30.27
C GLN A 669 50.13 -74.86 30.11
N ALA A 670 50.98 -74.41 31.03
CA ALA A 670 51.48 -73.04 31.06
C ALA A 670 52.40 -72.74 29.85
N PRO A 671 52.24 -71.59 29.18
CA PRO A 671 53.02 -71.26 27.98
C PRO A 671 54.47 -70.92 28.34
N THR A 672 55.43 -71.65 27.75
CA THR A 672 56.86 -71.34 27.86
C THR A 672 57.32 -70.47 26.68
N GLY A 673 58.08 -69.41 27.00
CA GLY A 673 58.67 -68.48 26.03
C GLY A 673 57.87 -67.20 25.76
N VAL A 674 58.57 -66.19 25.23
CA VAL A 674 58.03 -64.84 24.97
C VAL A 674 56.96 -64.85 23.87
N VAL A 675 57.16 -65.65 22.83
CA VAL A 675 56.19 -65.84 21.73
C VAL A 675 54.93 -66.57 22.23
N GLY A 676 55.07 -67.53 23.15
CA GLY A 676 53.95 -68.23 23.77
C GLY A 676 53.08 -67.31 24.64
N ARG A 677 53.72 -66.38 25.37
CA ARG A 677 53.03 -65.38 26.20
C ARG A 677 52.30 -64.32 25.36
N LEU A 678 52.89 -63.84 24.27
CA LEU A 678 52.23 -62.92 23.32
C LEU A 678 51.03 -63.57 22.62
N ARG A 679 51.14 -64.84 22.24
CA ARG A 679 50.05 -65.61 21.63
C ARG A 679 48.94 -65.91 22.63
N ALA A 680 49.27 -66.12 23.91
CA ALA A 680 48.31 -66.24 25.00
C ALA A 680 47.54 -64.93 25.29
N VAL A 681 48.20 -63.77 25.21
CA VAL A 681 47.53 -62.45 25.35
C VAL A 681 46.59 -62.18 24.19
N ARG A 682 47.01 -62.45 22.94
CA ARG A 682 46.12 -62.35 21.76
C ARG A 682 44.96 -63.34 21.83
N GLY A 683 45.22 -64.56 22.32
CA GLY A 683 44.19 -65.58 22.56
C GLY A 683 43.22 -65.19 23.69
N ALA A 684 43.69 -64.48 24.72
CA ALA A 684 42.86 -63.99 25.83
C ALA A 684 42.00 -62.77 25.43
N CYS A 685 42.54 -61.81 24.67
CA CYS A 685 41.76 -60.67 24.17
C CYS A 685 40.71 -61.07 23.13
N CYS A 686 40.95 -62.15 22.37
CA CYS A 686 39.97 -62.72 21.43
C CYS A 686 39.24 -63.96 21.99
N ALA A 687 39.38 -64.26 23.29
CA ALA A 687 38.76 -65.44 23.91
C ALA A 687 37.23 -65.38 23.87
N CYS A 688 36.63 -64.19 23.99
CA CYS A 688 35.17 -64.05 23.87
C CYS A 688 34.63 -64.42 22.48
N PHE A 689 35.39 -64.20 21.40
CA PHE A 689 34.94 -64.55 20.04
C PHE A 689 35.38 -65.94 19.58
N SER A 690 36.37 -66.56 20.23
CA SER A 690 36.90 -67.88 19.84
C SER A 690 36.57 -69.02 20.82
N LYS A 691 36.30 -68.72 22.10
CA LYS A 691 36.01 -69.70 23.15
C LYS A 691 34.64 -69.54 23.82
N CYS A 692 33.96 -68.40 23.69
CA CYS A 692 32.60 -68.23 24.25
C CYS A 692 31.46 -68.57 23.29
N GLY A 693 31.76 -69.02 22.07
CA GLY A 693 30.76 -69.34 21.05
C GLY A 693 29.72 -70.40 21.46
N ASP A 694 30.01 -71.21 22.49
CA ASP A 694 29.11 -72.27 22.98
C ASP A 694 28.69 -72.07 24.46
N THR A 695 29.00 -70.90 25.06
CA THR A 695 28.48 -70.57 26.40
C THR A 695 27.06 -70.01 26.27
N ALA A 696 26.10 -70.58 27.01
CA ALA A 696 24.71 -70.10 27.01
C ALA A 696 24.62 -68.58 27.24
N LEU A 697 25.51 -68.01 28.06
CA LEU A 697 25.61 -66.57 28.32
C LEU A 697 25.89 -65.72 27.07
N CYS A 698 26.76 -66.17 26.16
CA CYS A 698 27.09 -65.41 24.95
C CYS A 698 25.94 -65.43 23.93
N PHE A 699 25.24 -66.57 23.81
CA PHE A 699 24.07 -66.67 22.94
C PHE A 699 22.91 -65.82 23.47
N TRP A 700 22.57 -65.91 24.76
CA TRP A 700 21.48 -65.13 25.35
C TRP A 700 21.77 -63.62 25.37
N SER A 701 23.02 -63.21 25.58
CA SER A 701 23.40 -61.78 25.45
C SER A 701 23.28 -61.26 24.01
N ALA A 702 23.62 -62.08 23.00
CA ALA A 702 23.41 -61.73 21.60
C ALA A 702 21.91 -61.65 21.24
N ILE A 703 21.08 -62.58 21.72
CA ILE A 703 19.62 -62.55 21.50
C ILE A 703 18.99 -61.31 22.16
N ILE A 704 19.35 -60.98 23.39
CA ILE A 704 18.87 -59.76 24.07
C ILE A 704 19.26 -58.50 23.29
N LEU A 705 20.50 -58.45 22.77
CA LEU A 705 20.94 -57.33 21.95
C LEU A 705 20.17 -57.23 20.62
N MET A 706 19.84 -58.36 20.00
CA MET A 706 18.99 -58.39 18.79
C MET A 706 17.55 -57.96 19.09
N GLU A 707 17.00 -58.38 20.23
CA GLU A 707 15.67 -57.97 20.69
C GLU A 707 15.59 -56.45 20.92
N ILE A 708 16.62 -55.85 21.53
CA ILE A 708 16.74 -54.39 21.67
C ILE A 708 16.75 -53.70 20.30
N LEU A 709 17.48 -54.23 19.33
CA LEU A 709 17.53 -53.65 17.98
C LEU A 709 16.19 -53.77 17.23
N VAL A 710 15.49 -54.90 17.37
CA VAL A 710 14.13 -55.07 16.82
C VAL A 710 13.13 -54.14 17.52
N LEU A 711 13.26 -53.92 18.83
CA LEU A 711 12.45 -52.96 19.58
C LEU A 711 12.66 -51.53 19.08
N VAL A 712 13.91 -51.12 18.83
CA VAL A 712 14.22 -49.81 18.25
C VAL A 712 13.61 -49.67 16.85
N LEU A 713 13.74 -50.69 16.00
CA LEU A 713 13.09 -50.72 14.68
C LEU A 713 11.57 -50.58 14.81
N PHE A 714 10.94 -51.26 15.76
CA PHE A 714 9.50 -51.16 16.01
C PHE A 714 9.06 -49.76 16.44
N LEU A 715 9.81 -49.12 17.35
CA LEU A 715 9.53 -47.74 17.78
C LEU A 715 9.64 -46.75 16.61
N ILE A 716 10.64 -46.94 15.74
CA ILE A 716 10.81 -46.12 14.54
C ILE A 716 9.65 -46.37 13.55
N THR A 717 9.23 -47.62 13.35
CA THR A 717 8.04 -47.94 12.54
C THR A 717 6.79 -47.24 13.06
N ILE A 718 6.55 -47.24 14.38
CA ILE A 718 5.44 -46.49 14.99
C ILE A 718 5.56 -44.99 14.69
N ALA A 719 6.75 -44.40 14.85
CA ALA A 719 6.97 -42.99 14.56
C ALA A 719 6.71 -42.66 13.08
N VAL A 720 7.16 -43.50 12.15
CA VAL A 720 6.90 -43.34 10.70
C VAL A 720 5.40 -43.46 10.39
N CYS A 721 4.69 -44.40 11.02
CA CYS A 721 3.24 -44.53 10.90
C CYS A 721 2.50 -43.28 11.41
N ILE A 722 2.92 -42.72 12.55
CA ILE A 722 2.34 -41.48 13.10
C ILE A 722 2.60 -40.30 12.17
N LEU A 723 3.84 -40.11 11.73
CA LEU A 723 4.22 -39.05 10.79
C LEU A 723 3.46 -39.19 9.47
N GLY A 724 3.26 -40.42 9.00
CA GLY A 724 2.45 -40.72 7.83
C GLY A 724 0.98 -40.35 8.00
N GLY A 725 0.39 -40.71 9.15
CA GLY A 725 -0.97 -40.33 9.51
C GLY A 725 -1.16 -38.81 9.57
N VAL A 726 -0.21 -38.08 10.17
CA VAL A 726 -0.23 -36.61 10.23
C VAL A 726 -0.11 -36.00 8.83
N LYS A 727 0.78 -36.51 7.97
CA LYS A 727 0.92 -36.02 6.58
C LYS A 727 -0.33 -36.29 5.73
N ALA A 728 -0.95 -37.46 5.89
CA ALA A 728 -2.22 -37.77 5.23
C ALA A 728 -3.37 -36.88 5.73
N PHE A 729 -3.37 -36.52 7.02
CA PHE A 729 -4.31 -35.57 7.60
C PHE A 729 -4.10 -34.14 7.07
N LEU A 730 -2.86 -33.68 6.97
CA LEU A 730 -2.54 -32.37 6.36
C LEU A 730 -2.97 -32.31 4.89
N ALA A 731 -2.82 -33.41 4.14
CA ALA A 731 -3.32 -33.51 2.77
C ALA A 731 -4.86 -33.46 2.68
N ALA A 732 -5.59 -33.91 3.70
CA ALA A 732 -7.05 -33.71 3.78
C ALA A 732 -7.43 -32.23 4.06
N GLY A 733 -6.55 -31.48 4.74
CA GLY A 733 -6.68 -30.04 4.97
C GLY A 733 -6.59 -29.18 3.69
N CYS A 734 -6.08 -29.73 2.58
CA CYS A 734 -6.05 -29.06 1.28
C CYS A 734 -7.45 -28.74 0.71
N SER A 735 -8.51 -29.39 1.22
CA SER A 735 -9.90 -29.07 0.84
C SER A 735 -10.34 -27.65 1.23
N GLN A 736 -9.62 -26.99 2.14
CA GLN A 736 -9.93 -25.62 2.59
C GLN A 736 -9.19 -24.53 1.77
N VAL A 737 -8.35 -24.89 0.80
CA VAL A 737 -7.60 -23.96 -0.07
C VAL A 737 -7.80 -24.40 -1.52
N TYR A 738 -8.97 -24.08 -2.07
CA TYR A 738 -9.43 -24.58 -3.37
C TYR A 738 -8.48 -24.24 -4.53
N ILE A 739 -7.79 -23.10 -4.46
CA ILE A 739 -6.83 -22.65 -5.47
C ILE A 739 -5.62 -23.58 -5.63
N LEU A 740 -5.26 -24.36 -4.61
CA LEU A 740 -4.14 -25.31 -4.66
C LEU A 740 -4.56 -26.73 -5.09
N GLY A 741 -5.87 -26.98 -5.21
CA GLY A 741 -6.44 -28.29 -5.51
C GLY A 741 -7.19 -28.36 -6.85
N ASP A 742 -7.66 -27.23 -7.36
CA ASP A 742 -8.45 -27.15 -8.60
C ASP A 742 -7.78 -26.25 -9.65
N ASN A 743 -7.54 -26.83 -10.83
CA ASN A 743 -6.89 -26.13 -11.94
C ASN A 743 -7.72 -24.95 -12.45
N THR A 744 -9.04 -25.05 -12.48
CA THR A 744 -9.92 -24.00 -12.98
C THR A 744 -9.90 -22.79 -12.05
N ILE A 745 -9.90 -23.02 -10.74
CA ILE A 745 -9.84 -21.97 -9.73
C ILE A 745 -8.46 -21.30 -9.73
N CYS A 746 -7.39 -22.10 -9.79
CA CYS A 746 -6.02 -21.58 -9.93
C CYS A 746 -5.87 -20.71 -11.18
N THR A 747 -6.32 -21.22 -12.33
CA THR A 747 -6.22 -20.51 -13.61
C THR A 747 -7.03 -19.22 -13.61
N THR A 748 -8.25 -19.26 -13.07
CA THR A 748 -9.11 -18.07 -12.96
C THR A 748 -8.45 -16.99 -12.09
N ALA A 749 -7.83 -17.38 -10.96
CA ALA A 749 -7.11 -16.46 -10.10
C ALA A 749 -5.87 -15.86 -10.80
N MET A 750 -5.11 -16.66 -11.55
CA MET A 750 -3.93 -16.18 -12.28
C MET A 750 -4.31 -15.22 -13.42
N VAL A 751 -5.38 -15.52 -14.17
CA VAL A 751 -5.90 -14.62 -15.22
C VAL A 751 -6.39 -13.30 -14.63
N MET A 752 -7.02 -13.34 -13.46
CA MET A 752 -7.42 -12.13 -12.73
C MET A 752 -6.22 -11.31 -12.26
N LEU A 753 -5.17 -11.95 -11.75
CA LEU A 753 -3.91 -11.28 -11.41
C LEU A 753 -3.27 -10.60 -12.62
N ARG A 754 -3.27 -11.22 -13.80
CA ARG A 754 -2.79 -10.60 -15.05
C ARG A 754 -3.65 -9.41 -15.49
N THR A 755 -4.95 -9.47 -15.22
CA THR A 755 -5.88 -8.37 -15.50
C THR A 755 -5.56 -7.15 -14.63
N PHE A 756 -5.21 -7.38 -13.36
CA PHE A 756 -4.82 -6.35 -12.39
C PHE A 756 -3.38 -5.85 -12.61
N LEU A 757 -2.42 -6.76 -12.74
CA LEU A 757 -1.00 -6.51 -12.99
C LEU A 757 -0.68 -6.87 -14.45
N LYS A 758 -0.90 -5.94 -15.38
CA LYS A 758 -0.66 -6.19 -16.83
C LYS A 758 0.78 -6.61 -17.17
N THR A 759 1.74 -6.29 -16.30
CA THR A 759 3.15 -6.68 -16.44
C THR A 759 3.51 -7.97 -15.71
N PHE A 760 2.55 -8.65 -15.11
CA PHE A 760 2.75 -9.96 -14.50
C PHE A 760 2.99 -10.99 -15.61
N ASP A 761 4.22 -11.50 -15.66
CA ASP A 761 4.67 -12.53 -16.58
C ASP A 761 5.53 -13.53 -15.82
N VAL A 762 5.38 -14.81 -16.17
CA VAL A 762 6.09 -15.92 -15.54
C VAL A 762 6.69 -16.77 -16.66
N GLY A 763 7.96 -16.48 -16.98
CA GLY A 763 8.77 -17.33 -17.87
C GLY A 763 8.24 -17.48 -19.30
N GLY A 764 7.38 -16.58 -19.79
CA GLY A 764 6.79 -16.69 -21.14
C GLY A 764 5.72 -17.78 -21.29
N VAL A 765 5.24 -18.36 -20.18
CA VAL A 765 4.12 -19.31 -20.17
C VAL A 765 2.80 -18.54 -20.16
N ASP A 766 1.81 -18.99 -20.94
CA ASP A 766 0.50 -18.35 -20.90
C ASP A 766 -0.17 -18.59 -19.54
N VAL A 767 -0.83 -17.55 -19.04
CA VAL A 767 -1.40 -17.52 -17.69
C VAL A 767 -2.51 -18.57 -17.53
N SER A 768 -3.12 -19.01 -18.64
CA SER A 768 -4.08 -20.11 -18.67
C SER A 768 -3.49 -21.47 -18.30
N ASP A 769 -2.22 -21.70 -18.60
CA ASP A 769 -1.53 -22.99 -18.43
C ASP A 769 -0.46 -22.95 -17.33
N LEU A 770 -0.35 -21.83 -16.63
CA LEU A 770 0.67 -21.58 -15.62
C LEU A 770 0.53 -22.57 -14.44
N CYS A 771 -0.69 -22.85 -14.01
CA CYS A 771 -0.97 -23.69 -12.85
C CYS A 771 -0.56 -25.16 -13.05
N THR A 772 -0.66 -25.67 -14.27
CA THR A 772 -0.27 -27.04 -14.63
C THR A 772 1.23 -27.12 -14.93
N THR A 773 1.75 -26.18 -15.72
CA THR A 773 3.14 -26.17 -16.19
C THR A 773 4.13 -25.99 -15.04
N GLU A 774 3.85 -25.05 -14.13
CA GLU A 774 4.70 -24.76 -12.97
C GLU A 774 4.32 -25.59 -11.73
N LYS A 775 3.42 -26.58 -11.88
CA LYS A 775 2.94 -27.46 -10.79
C LYS A 775 2.49 -26.69 -9.53
N LEU A 776 1.82 -25.55 -9.71
CA LEU A 776 1.34 -24.69 -8.61
C LEU A 776 0.25 -25.35 -7.75
N MET A 777 -0.35 -26.44 -8.25
CA MET A 777 -1.32 -27.27 -7.53
C MET A 777 -0.60 -28.23 -6.55
N THR A 778 0.09 -27.67 -5.56
CA THR A 778 0.91 -28.42 -4.60
C THR A 778 0.13 -29.56 -3.91
N CYS A 779 -1.16 -29.38 -3.68
CA CYS A 779 -2.01 -30.40 -3.06
C CYS A 779 -2.21 -31.63 -3.95
N GLN A 780 -2.24 -31.49 -5.28
CA GLN A 780 -2.26 -32.63 -6.19
C GLN A 780 -0.92 -33.36 -6.19
N VAL A 781 0.19 -32.61 -6.23
CA VAL A 781 1.54 -33.20 -6.19
C VAL A 781 1.77 -34.00 -4.91
N ILE A 782 1.37 -33.45 -3.75
CA ILE A 782 1.46 -34.16 -2.46
C ILE A 782 0.59 -35.42 -2.46
N LYS A 783 -0.63 -35.34 -2.99
CA LYS A 783 -1.58 -36.46 -3.00
C LYS A 783 -1.12 -37.61 -3.90
N GLU A 784 -0.51 -37.34 -5.03
CA GLU A 784 -0.12 -38.37 -5.99
C GLU A 784 1.28 -38.94 -5.70
N GLU A 785 2.28 -38.10 -5.47
CA GLU A 785 3.67 -38.54 -5.37
C GLU A 785 4.06 -38.90 -3.92
N ALA A 786 3.67 -38.09 -2.92
CA ALA A 786 4.10 -38.29 -1.54
C ALA A 786 3.33 -39.41 -0.82
N MET A 787 2.04 -39.57 -1.12
CA MET A 787 1.21 -40.66 -0.56
C MET A 787 1.69 -42.04 -1.01
N ALA A 788 2.05 -42.21 -2.28
CA ALA A 788 2.54 -43.48 -2.80
C ALA A 788 3.84 -43.92 -2.12
N GLY A 789 4.81 -42.99 -2.00
CA GLY A 789 6.06 -43.24 -1.30
C GLY A 789 5.87 -43.53 0.19
N LEU A 790 4.94 -42.82 0.85
CA LEU A 790 4.61 -43.03 2.25
C LEU A 790 3.99 -44.41 2.51
N LEU A 791 3.04 -44.84 1.66
CA LEU A 791 2.42 -46.17 1.78
C LEU A 791 3.44 -47.29 1.63
N LEU A 792 4.36 -47.15 0.68
CA LEU A 792 5.48 -48.09 0.50
C LEU A 792 6.40 -48.13 1.73
N ALA A 793 6.71 -46.97 2.32
CA ALA A 793 7.55 -46.89 3.51
C ALA A 793 6.87 -47.54 4.74
N ILE A 794 5.58 -47.28 4.97
CA ILE A 794 4.82 -47.87 6.08
C ILE A 794 4.73 -49.39 5.92
N PHE A 795 4.34 -49.86 4.72
CA PHE A 795 4.24 -51.29 4.45
C PHE A 795 5.59 -52.00 4.62
N GLY A 796 6.66 -51.43 4.03
CA GLY A 796 8.00 -51.97 4.16
C GLY A 796 8.51 -52.03 5.60
N ALA A 797 8.26 -50.97 6.39
CA ALA A 797 8.67 -50.91 7.79
C ALA A 797 7.94 -51.95 8.66
N VAL A 798 6.63 -52.11 8.50
CA VAL A 798 5.84 -53.11 9.24
C VAL A 798 6.30 -54.52 8.91
N VAL A 799 6.47 -54.84 7.62
CA VAL A 799 6.94 -56.15 7.18
C VAL A 799 8.35 -56.43 7.70
N ALA A 800 9.25 -55.45 7.62
CA ALA A 800 10.62 -55.61 8.13
C ALA A 800 10.66 -55.89 9.64
N THR A 801 9.84 -55.19 10.44
CA THR A 801 9.79 -55.44 11.89
C THR A 801 9.24 -56.84 12.20
N LEU A 802 8.16 -57.26 11.54
CA LEU A 802 7.56 -58.59 11.75
C LEU A 802 8.51 -59.72 11.37
N LEU A 803 9.15 -59.62 10.20
CA LEU A 803 10.11 -60.63 9.76
C LEU A 803 11.36 -60.67 10.66
N SER A 804 11.83 -59.52 11.14
CA SER A 804 12.96 -59.47 12.08
C SER A 804 12.61 -60.10 13.42
N MET A 805 11.39 -59.89 13.93
CA MET A 805 10.91 -60.54 15.15
C MET A 805 10.79 -62.06 14.95
N GLN A 806 10.19 -62.50 13.84
CA GLN A 806 10.08 -63.92 13.51
C GLN A 806 11.46 -64.57 13.43
N MET A 807 12.43 -63.90 12.81
CA MET A 807 13.81 -64.37 12.70
C MET A 807 14.44 -64.59 14.08
N VAL A 808 14.27 -63.68 15.05
CA VAL A 808 14.80 -63.85 16.42
C VAL A 808 14.17 -65.06 17.12
N VAL A 809 12.85 -65.26 16.97
CA VAL A 809 12.13 -66.40 17.57
C VAL A 809 12.60 -67.72 16.95
N GLU A 810 12.73 -67.79 15.63
CA GLU A 810 13.20 -68.98 14.93
C GLU A 810 14.66 -69.32 15.29
N MET A 811 15.52 -68.30 15.43
CA MET A 811 16.91 -68.49 15.89
C MET A 811 16.95 -69.11 17.30
N ALA A 812 16.10 -68.64 18.23
CA ALA A 812 16.03 -69.19 19.58
C ALA A 812 15.58 -70.66 19.58
N ILE A 813 14.52 -70.99 18.83
CA ILE A 813 13.99 -72.36 18.71
C ILE A 813 15.03 -73.30 18.09
N LEU A 814 15.71 -72.86 17.02
CA LEU A 814 16.73 -73.65 16.34
C LEU A 814 17.93 -73.91 17.24
N HIS A 815 18.37 -72.91 18.01
CA HIS A 815 19.46 -73.09 18.97
C HIS A 815 19.10 -74.07 20.08
N GLU A 816 17.89 -73.97 20.65
CA GLU A 816 17.42 -74.90 21.69
C GLU A 816 17.34 -76.34 21.18
N ARG A 817 16.82 -76.55 19.96
CA ARG A 817 16.83 -77.87 19.30
C ARG A 817 18.23 -78.40 19.08
N ALA A 818 19.15 -77.56 18.60
CA ALA A 818 20.54 -77.94 18.40
C ALA A 818 21.21 -78.31 19.73
N TYR A 819 20.96 -77.54 20.80
CA TYR A 819 21.46 -77.82 22.14
C TYR A 819 20.97 -79.18 22.69
N TYR A 820 19.67 -79.46 22.63
CA TYR A 820 19.14 -80.76 23.08
C TYR A 820 19.62 -81.93 22.21
N SER A 821 19.77 -81.73 20.89
CA SER A 821 20.34 -82.74 20.01
C SER A 821 21.82 -83.03 20.31
N ARG A 822 22.61 -82.00 20.70
CA ARG A 822 23.99 -82.19 21.14
C ARG A 822 24.05 -82.92 22.49
N LYS A 823 23.17 -82.55 23.44
CA LYS A 823 23.08 -83.18 24.75
C LYS A 823 22.65 -84.66 24.67
N SER A 824 21.74 -85.00 23.76
CA SER A 824 21.34 -86.40 23.54
C SER A 824 22.45 -87.24 22.89
N LEU A 825 23.24 -86.66 21.97
CA LEU A 825 24.42 -87.31 21.39
C LEU A 825 25.55 -87.50 22.40
N ALA A 826 25.77 -86.54 23.32
CA ALA A 826 26.73 -86.67 24.40
C ALA A 826 26.34 -87.80 25.37
N LEU A 827 25.07 -87.83 25.80
CA LEU A 827 24.53 -88.91 26.65
C LEU A 827 24.55 -90.29 25.96
N ALA A 828 24.48 -90.33 24.62
CA ALA A 828 24.61 -91.56 23.85
C ALA A 828 26.06 -92.04 23.67
N LYS A 829 27.06 -91.16 23.84
CA LYS A 829 28.50 -91.51 23.87
C LYS A 829 28.98 -91.95 25.25
N GLU A 830 28.29 -91.54 26.33
CA GLU A 830 28.57 -91.97 27.71
C GLU A 830 27.98 -93.34 28.07
N LYS A 831 27.08 -93.89 27.24
CA LYS A 831 26.62 -95.29 27.30
C LYS A 831 27.46 -96.15 26.37
#